data_AF-A0A8H5L9U5-F1
#
_entry.id   AF-A0A8H5L9U5-F1
#
_cell.length_a   1.000
_cell.length_b   1.000
_cell.length_c   1.000
_cell.angle_alpha   90.00
_cell.angle_beta   90.00
_cell.angle_gamma   90.00
#
_symmetry.space_group_name_H-M   'P 1'
#
loop_
_entity.id
_entity.type
_entity.pdbx_description
1 polymer ?
#
loop_
_entity_poly.entity_id
_entity_poly.type
_entity_poly.pdbx_seq_one_letter_code
_entity_poly.pdbx_strand_id
1 'polypeptide(L)'
;MSESNEAPIYTLAEGKPVEDPTSSVVLRGPKVRGGGLALLADTQLIETLAHFPRERIPERVVHAKAAGAWGYFECTHDITDWCSAAPFRRIGKQTQVLARLSTVAGEKGSSDTLRDIRGFALKMKTEEGNWDFVGNDLPVFFIRDPAKFPSLNRSHKRHPQTAVADASMFWDFHNNNQEGAHCLMQLFGPRGVPQSLKNVNGFGNHTFKFGKPKDGSFKYVKIHFKPDDGIKNLSQEDAVRLAGEEPDYHVKDMYNSIERGDYPTWTMYLQVMDPKEAETYRWNIFDITKIWPHKDYPLIPVGKLVLNKNPDNHFHDIEQAAFSPSTLIPGIAPSADIMLHARMFSYPDAARYRVGPNYQQLPCNRPLDAYSPYQRDGPMRLDGNYGSDPDYVRSSFRKVKSGPADVAHSEWVGRVQAYSSDVKDEDWEQPRNLWKIFKDNGEDEVFLNNLSGHVNKALPEVQEATVLRTNQPDLALVTLIQQPDVCVDLSSPARRPGRVSFKMEDDVSRAPESDQKKDLRLASTWSPSDGSSIQHSPLLHSAASPAWQGTTTSETSLLNANQEPDEAITSIDSHCSSTWSNILRSRWLMVACLVFGISAAVGHDTLNECLSGKEAKNQIWWLRLGQSLAFISKANSTIAVSLAYQQIAWTSVAHRNFSVHAVDSLFGAAHNAIELLNAEAWKKSWFVMLLALYMWISPLVVIFTSATLNVDSQVDRTCHNVRTLNFDHEAKKKWTHWRKAEGEEILQGGRISWYNDTLPDEDGPDVFDFWISPSGFLEEIASRVLTGGQALQRDEVADEICGEGYDCSTIIYFTGPGYKCEQLANGTNSTVKQFNGMGAPFNMSRMIPEGWNTYNCVADIGDYSELQIEHEKYFNRPLQTLPFPKNLGAFRTEPIIWLGYVTVDDVLVRHAENSSQKGWDTDFTPIISACEHWEVKYTVNLTYTRGFQSYNVTNREYLHKVINTTYVDDSADDGTLDKTVAEPQENYVYPKDWRNYQRIAAFHSLGLKLRQLLHGGLSLPDKGKSTEIMTSKLVGRHEFLPVPDFENQIQKLYESLIISLLSDTQLLMVSWAANPDEPSGTRPMKNGTEYPCIRRTTAGFFFYRRHILVSVYAVSFVVVAIGVAYGMKAMRQDGVEELREVTFSSIAVATKSVNLESCKRDHKIRACLVEDEHEGRVYEFRNEEDTERKSSTDAMGGV
;
A
#
# COMPACT_ATOMS: atom_id res chain seq x y z
N MET A 1 35.93 -20.18 -28.02
CA MET A 1 36.79 -19.26 -28.80
C MET A 1 38.11 -19.95 -29.09
N SER A 2 38.95 -19.42 -29.97
CA SER A 2 40.35 -19.86 -30.08
C SER A 2 41.14 -19.41 -28.86
N GLU A 3 41.89 -20.30 -28.23
CA GLU A 3 42.74 -20.01 -27.07
C GLU A 3 44.01 -19.27 -27.49
N SER A 4 43.91 -17.95 -27.68
CA SER A 4 45.07 -17.07 -27.65
C SER A 4 45.53 -16.93 -26.19
N ASN A 5 46.72 -17.42 -25.84
CA ASN A 5 47.35 -17.24 -24.52
C ASN A 5 47.81 -15.79 -24.24
N GLU A 6 47.23 -14.82 -24.94
CA GLU A 6 47.48 -13.39 -24.78
C GLU A 6 46.34 -12.79 -23.96
N ALA A 7 46.66 -11.95 -22.97
CA ALA A 7 45.66 -11.37 -22.08
C ALA A 7 44.72 -10.42 -22.86
N PRO A 8 43.40 -10.48 -22.63
CA PRO A 8 42.45 -9.62 -23.34
C PRO A 8 42.69 -8.14 -22.99
N ILE A 9 42.71 -7.30 -24.04
CA ILE A 9 42.81 -5.84 -23.88
C ILE A 9 41.50 -5.32 -23.25
N TYR A 10 41.62 -4.48 -22.22
CA TYR A 10 40.47 -3.83 -21.60
C TYR A 10 39.90 -2.72 -22.50
N THR A 11 38.57 -2.66 -22.63
CA THR A 11 37.87 -1.71 -23.50
C THR A 11 36.68 -1.07 -22.81
N LEU A 12 36.21 0.05 -23.38
CA LEU A 12 34.85 0.56 -23.18
C LEU A 12 33.80 -0.39 -23.81
N ALA A 13 32.51 -0.12 -23.57
CA ALA A 13 31.40 -0.93 -24.06
C ALA A 13 31.39 -1.03 -25.60
N GLU A 14 31.69 0.07 -26.29
CA GLU A 14 31.82 0.14 -27.76
C GLU A 14 33.21 -0.34 -28.27
N GLY A 15 33.93 -1.15 -27.50
CA GLY A 15 35.18 -1.81 -27.91
C GLY A 15 36.43 -0.91 -28.02
N LYS A 16 36.34 0.38 -27.66
CA LYS A 16 37.51 1.28 -27.62
C LYS A 16 38.51 0.84 -26.54
N PRO A 17 39.79 0.57 -26.87
CA PRO A 17 40.81 0.27 -25.87
C PRO A 17 41.07 1.39 -24.88
N VAL A 18 41.45 1.01 -23.66
CA VAL A 18 41.79 1.90 -22.53
C VAL A 18 43.21 1.59 -22.04
N GLU A 19 43.98 2.63 -21.73
CA GLU A 19 45.37 2.52 -21.25
C GLU A 19 45.48 2.06 -19.80
N ASP A 20 44.62 2.58 -18.92
CA ASP A 20 44.57 2.21 -17.49
C ASP A 20 43.11 2.15 -16.99
N PRO A 21 42.57 0.95 -16.65
CA PRO A 21 41.21 0.78 -16.15
C PRO A 21 40.95 1.47 -14.80
N THR A 22 42.00 1.80 -14.05
CA THR A 22 41.92 2.47 -12.73
C THR A 22 42.02 3.99 -12.80
N SER A 23 42.33 4.54 -13.98
CA SER A 23 42.47 5.98 -14.19
C SER A 23 41.13 6.71 -14.29
N SER A 24 41.19 8.04 -14.15
CA SER A 24 40.08 8.95 -14.48
C SER A 24 40.62 10.28 -14.99
N VAL A 25 39.88 10.92 -15.89
CA VAL A 25 40.27 12.18 -16.54
C VAL A 25 39.95 13.35 -15.61
N VAL A 26 40.98 13.84 -14.92
CA VAL A 26 40.88 14.89 -13.90
C VAL A 26 41.71 16.13 -14.25
N LEU A 27 41.10 17.31 -14.17
CA LEU A 27 41.85 18.57 -14.15
C LEU A 27 42.48 18.75 -12.76
N ARG A 28 43.82 18.82 -12.72
CA ARG A 28 44.60 19.02 -11.49
C ARG A 28 45.66 20.12 -11.67
N GLY A 29 45.87 20.92 -10.62
CA GLY A 29 46.93 21.93 -10.61
C GLY A 29 48.33 21.34 -10.38
N PRO A 30 49.41 22.06 -10.72
CA PRO A 30 50.79 21.56 -10.68
C PRO A 30 51.34 21.30 -9.26
N LYS A 31 50.57 21.59 -8.20
CA LYS A 31 50.92 21.25 -6.82
C LYS A 31 50.02 20.10 -6.34
N VAL A 32 50.56 18.89 -6.32
CA VAL A 32 49.87 17.59 -6.13
C VAL A 32 49.18 17.41 -4.75
N ARG A 33 49.17 18.44 -3.89
CA ARG A 33 48.50 18.44 -2.58
C ARG A 33 47.06 18.99 -2.60
N GLY A 34 46.48 19.19 -3.79
CA GLY A 34 45.07 19.55 -3.97
C GLY A 34 44.23 18.42 -4.58
N GLY A 35 42.91 18.52 -4.43
CA GLY A 35 41.94 17.68 -5.16
C GLY A 35 41.99 17.90 -6.67
N GLY A 36 41.18 17.14 -7.41
CA GLY A 36 40.99 17.29 -8.85
C GLY A 36 39.51 17.42 -9.21
N LEU A 37 39.24 18.05 -10.35
CA LEU A 37 37.91 18.08 -10.94
C LEU A 37 37.81 16.98 -12.00
N ALA A 38 36.98 15.96 -11.77
CA ALA A 38 36.65 14.97 -12.78
C ALA A 38 35.90 15.63 -13.95
N LEU A 39 36.20 15.22 -15.18
CA LEU A 39 35.63 15.82 -16.38
C LEU A 39 34.50 14.96 -16.94
N LEU A 40 33.41 15.59 -17.40
CA LEU A 40 32.31 14.91 -18.11
C LEU A 40 32.74 14.31 -19.46
N ALA A 41 33.96 14.60 -19.92
CA ALA A 41 34.60 13.95 -21.06
C ALA A 41 35.17 12.55 -20.74
N ASP A 42 35.15 12.12 -19.47
CA ASP A 42 35.59 10.80 -19.04
C ASP A 42 34.55 9.71 -19.33
N THR A 43 34.55 9.23 -20.58
CA THR A 43 33.65 8.14 -21.01
C THR A 43 33.84 6.87 -20.19
N GLN A 44 35.06 6.57 -19.72
CA GLN A 44 35.38 5.38 -18.94
C GLN A 44 34.71 5.41 -17.57
N LEU A 45 34.88 6.51 -16.85
CA LEU A 45 34.24 6.73 -15.55
C LEU A 45 32.71 6.72 -15.68
N ILE A 46 32.18 7.37 -16.73
CA ILE A 46 30.74 7.48 -16.97
C ILE A 46 30.12 6.13 -17.32
N GLU A 47 30.67 5.37 -18.27
CA GLU A 47 30.14 4.04 -18.63
C GLU A 47 30.17 3.07 -17.44
N THR A 48 31.29 3.03 -16.72
CA THR A 48 31.46 2.16 -15.54
C THR A 48 30.43 2.48 -14.45
N LEU A 49 30.28 3.77 -14.10
CA LEU A 49 29.32 4.21 -13.09
C LEU A 49 27.86 4.19 -13.58
N ALA A 50 27.61 4.18 -14.90
CA ALA A 50 26.28 4.00 -15.45
C ALA A 50 25.84 2.53 -15.50
N HIS A 51 26.77 1.60 -15.72
CA HIS A 51 26.46 0.16 -15.75
C HIS A 51 26.23 -0.41 -14.34
N PHE A 52 27.06 -0.06 -13.36
CA PHE A 52 26.97 -0.56 -11.98
C PHE A 52 25.55 -0.51 -11.35
N PRO A 53 24.81 0.62 -11.33
CA PRO A 53 23.45 0.68 -10.79
C PRO A 53 22.41 -0.08 -11.63
N ARG A 54 22.76 -0.55 -12.83
CA ARG A 54 21.89 -1.30 -13.75
C ARG A 54 22.15 -2.82 -13.70
N GLU A 55 23.12 -3.30 -12.92
CA GLU A 55 23.38 -4.73 -12.70
C GLU A 55 22.25 -5.48 -11.96
N ARG A 56 21.22 -4.78 -11.45
CA ARG A 56 20.15 -5.35 -10.65
C ARG A 56 18.83 -5.32 -11.43
N ILE A 57 18.40 -6.49 -11.91
CA ILE A 57 17.00 -6.72 -12.29
C ILE A 57 16.18 -7.10 -11.03
N PRO A 58 14.84 -6.97 -11.05
CA PRO A 58 14.01 -7.45 -9.96
C PRO A 58 14.24 -8.94 -9.68
N GLU A 59 14.19 -9.33 -8.40
CA GLU A 59 14.21 -10.75 -8.04
C GLU A 59 12.87 -11.43 -8.41
N ARG A 60 12.82 -12.76 -8.29
CA ARG A 60 11.54 -13.47 -8.43
C ARG A 60 10.71 -13.23 -7.16
N VAL A 61 9.47 -12.77 -7.31
CA VAL A 61 8.55 -12.46 -6.21
C VAL A 61 8.38 -13.62 -5.20
N VAL A 62 8.57 -14.84 -5.68
CA VAL A 62 8.74 -16.08 -4.90
C VAL A 62 9.91 -16.86 -5.48
N HIS A 63 10.57 -17.70 -4.67
CA HIS A 63 11.76 -18.47 -5.06
C HIS A 63 12.97 -17.62 -5.50
N ALA A 64 13.27 -16.54 -4.76
CA ALA A 64 14.35 -15.61 -5.10
C ALA A 64 15.75 -16.25 -4.94
N LYS A 65 16.09 -16.74 -3.73
CA LYS A 65 17.32 -17.48 -3.42
C LYS A 65 17.32 -18.86 -4.09
N ALA A 66 18.42 -19.26 -4.74
CA ALA A 66 18.52 -20.52 -5.46
C ALA A 66 19.95 -20.96 -5.78
N ALA A 67 20.13 -22.27 -5.88
CA ALA A 67 21.20 -22.91 -6.64
C ALA A 67 20.70 -23.29 -8.05
N GLY A 68 21.62 -23.60 -8.96
CA GLY A 68 21.27 -24.15 -10.27
C GLY A 68 22.48 -24.64 -11.05
N ALA A 69 22.23 -25.53 -12.01
CA ALA A 69 23.26 -26.22 -12.78
C ALA A 69 22.71 -26.69 -14.14
N TRP A 70 23.63 -26.96 -15.07
CA TRP A 70 23.36 -27.62 -16.33
C TRP A 70 23.56 -29.14 -16.21
N GLY A 71 22.88 -29.87 -17.07
CA GLY A 71 22.90 -31.33 -17.07
C GLY A 71 22.12 -31.93 -18.23
N TYR A 72 21.67 -33.17 -18.04
CA TYR A 72 20.82 -33.88 -18.98
C TYR A 72 19.79 -34.77 -18.29
N PHE A 73 18.69 -35.01 -18.97
CA PHE A 73 17.73 -36.08 -18.67
C PHE A 73 17.92 -37.20 -19.69
N GLU A 74 18.10 -38.43 -19.22
CA GLU A 74 18.19 -39.63 -20.04
C GLU A 74 16.95 -40.50 -19.88
N CYS A 75 16.27 -40.83 -20.98
CA CYS A 75 15.20 -41.82 -20.97
C CYS A 75 15.78 -43.24 -20.77
N THR A 76 15.33 -43.97 -19.75
CA THR A 76 15.82 -45.32 -19.41
C THR A 76 14.79 -46.42 -19.61
N HIS A 77 13.49 -46.08 -19.68
CA HIS A 77 12.40 -47.04 -19.88
C HIS A 77 11.45 -46.53 -20.97
N ASP A 78 10.88 -47.45 -21.75
CA ASP A 78 9.98 -47.12 -22.85
C ASP A 78 8.55 -46.86 -22.33
N ILE A 79 7.98 -45.72 -22.71
CA ILE A 79 6.57 -45.36 -22.50
C ILE A 79 5.89 -44.90 -23.80
N THR A 80 6.51 -45.18 -24.95
CA THR A 80 6.04 -44.75 -26.28
C THR A 80 4.76 -45.46 -26.74
N ASP A 81 4.29 -46.48 -26.01
CA ASP A 81 2.96 -47.07 -26.16
C ASP A 81 1.82 -46.07 -25.89
N TRP A 82 2.03 -45.05 -25.05
CA TRP A 82 0.98 -44.10 -24.66
C TRP A 82 1.42 -42.63 -24.55
N CYS A 83 2.73 -42.31 -24.61
CA CYS A 83 3.23 -40.93 -24.66
C CYS A 83 4.15 -40.68 -25.86
N SER A 84 3.93 -39.61 -26.64
CA SER A 84 4.76 -39.27 -27.82
C SER A 84 5.83 -38.19 -27.57
N ALA A 85 5.94 -37.69 -26.33
CA ALA A 85 6.69 -36.48 -26.02
C ALA A 85 8.20 -36.63 -26.21
N ALA A 86 8.85 -35.58 -26.73
CA ALA A 86 10.22 -35.61 -27.21
C ALA A 86 11.25 -36.31 -26.29
N PRO A 87 11.32 -36.07 -24.96
CA PRO A 87 12.35 -36.68 -24.09
C PRO A 87 12.27 -38.21 -24.03
N PHE A 88 11.08 -38.80 -24.16
CA PHE A 88 10.84 -40.23 -23.90
C PHE A 88 10.87 -41.11 -25.16
N ARG A 89 11.14 -40.52 -26.34
CA ARG A 89 10.99 -41.16 -27.66
C ARG A 89 11.81 -42.42 -27.92
N ARG A 90 12.85 -42.67 -27.12
CA ARG A 90 13.65 -43.90 -27.12
C ARG A 90 14.49 -43.96 -25.85
N ILE A 91 14.73 -45.18 -25.36
CA ILE A 91 15.74 -45.46 -24.33
C ILE A 91 17.12 -44.97 -24.81
N GLY A 92 17.93 -44.43 -23.90
CA GLY A 92 19.24 -43.82 -24.19
C GLY A 92 19.17 -42.45 -24.86
N LYS A 93 17.99 -41.84 -25.01
CA LYS A 93 17.90 -40.42 -25.43
C LYS A 93 18.27 -39.52 -24.25
N GLN A 94 19.41 -38.86 -24.36
CA GLN A 94 19.76 -37.72 -23.53
C GLN A 94 19.16 -36.42 -24.11
N THR A 95 18.65 -35.57 -23.22
CA THR A 95 18.02 -34.27 -23.51
C THR A 95 18.66 -33.23 -22.59
N GLN A 96 19.14 -32.10 -23.10
CA GLN A 96 19.84 -31.10 -22.27
C GLN A 96 18.87 -30.48 -21.24
N VAL A 97 19.34 -30.28 -20.01
CA VAL A 97 18.57 -29.68 -18.91
C VAL A 97 19.30 -28.49 -18.31
N LEU A 98 18.57 -27.42 -18.03
CA LEU A 98 18.92 -26.39 -17.06
C LEU A 98 18.06 -26.60 -15.81
N ALA A 99 18.68 -26.78 -14.64
CA ALA A 99 17.99 -26.94 -13.37
C ALA A 99 18.19 -25.72 -12.45
N ARG A 100 17.14 -25.35 -11.72
CA ARG A 100 17.17 -24.34 -10.66
C ARG A 100 16.39 -24.84 -9.45
N LEU A 101 17.07 -24.98 -8.32
CA LEU A 101 16.52 -25.46 -7.05
C LEU A 101 16.63 -24.34 -6.01
N SER A 102 15.56 -24.06 -5.27
CA SER A 102 15.38 -22.77 -4.58
C SER A 102 14.50 -22.86 -3.34
N THR A 103 14.65 -21.98 -2.34
CA THR A 103 13.61 -21.73 -1.31
C THR A 103 12.37 -21.07 -1.95
N VAL A 104 11.40 -20.55 -1.18
CA VAL A 104 10.20 -19.84 -1.69
C VAL A 104 10.05 -18.44 -1.11
N ALA A 105 10.03 -18.33 0.22
CA ALA A 105 9.58 -17.13 0.93
C ALA A 105 10.68 -16.08 1.07
N GLY A 106 11.91 -16.50 1.32
CA GLY A 106 13.05 -15.60 1.50
C GLY A 106 13.45 -14.84 0.22
N GLU A 107 13.92 -13.61 0.40
CA GLU A 107 14.49 -12.78 -0.68
C GLU A 107 15.86 -13.33 -1.14
N LYS A 108 16.44 -12.77 -2.18
CA LYS A 108 17.73 -13.20 -2.75
C LYS A 108 18.89 -13.24 -1.74
N GLY A 109 18.86 -12.38 -0.72
CA GLY A 109 19.84 -12.34 0.38
C GLY A 109 19.51 -13.21 1.60
N SER A 110 18.50 -14.08 1.52
CA SER A 110 18.12 -15.00 2.60
C SER A 110 19.07 -16.22 2.70
N SER A 111 18.93 -17.00 3.78
CA SER A 111 19.68 -18.26 3.96
C SER A 111 19.01 -19.43 3.22
N ASP A 112 19.83 -20.31 2.65
CA ASP A 112 19.43 -21.60 2.08
C ASP A 112 18.82 -22.57 3.10
N THR A 113 19.22 -22.51 4.38
CA THR A 113 18.84 -23.49 5.43
C THR A 113 17.58 -23.11 6.22
N LEU A 114 16.80 -22.12 5.75
CA LEU A 114 15.50 -21.80 6.34
C LEU A 114 14.49 -22.94 6.16
N ARG A 115 13.50 -23.04 7.06
CA ARG A 115 12.36 -23.95 6.92
C ARG A 115 11.42 -23.42 5.86
N ASP A 116 11.36 -24.10 4.72
CA ASP A 116 10.64 -23.65 3.52
C ASP A 116 10.38 -24.85 2.60
N ILE A 117 9.54 -24.68 1.59
CA ILE A 117 9.49 -25.60 0.44
C ILE A 117 10.74 -25.37 -0.41
N ARG A 118 11.29 -26.41 -1.05
CA ARG A 118 12.27 -26.25 -2.13
C ARG A 118 11.60 -26.38 -3.50
N GLY A 119 11.55 -25.29 -4.25
CA GLY A 119 11.20 -25.30 -5.67
C GLY A 119 12.18 -26.14 -6.47
N PHE A 120 11.68 -26.93 -7.42
CA PHE A 120 12.43 -27.87 -8.25
C PHE A 120 12.07 -27.62 -9.72
N ALA A 121 12.78 -26.69 -10.37
CA ALA A 121 12.51 -26.30 -11.75
C ALA A 121 13.55 -26.89 -12.71
N LEU A 122 13.09 -27.51 -13.80
CA LEU A 122 13.90 -28.04 -14.89
C LEU A 122 13.39 -27.46 -16.23
N LYS A 123 14.30 -27.02 -17.09
CA LYS A 123 14.03 -26.65 -18.49
C LYS A 123 14.72 -27.68 -19.38
N MET A 124 13.95 -28.58 -19.97
CA MET A 124 14.44 -29.57 -20.92
C MET A 124 14.44 -28.97 -22.33
N LYS A 125 15.60 -28.85 -22.97
CA LYS A 125 15.73 -28.33 -24.34
C LYS A 125 15.56 -29.46 -25.34
N THR A 126 14.42 -29.51 -26.02
CA THR A 126 14.05 -30.59 -26.95
C THR A 126 13.98 -30.11 -28.40
N GLU A 127 13.92 -31.05 -29.34
CA GLU A 127 13.70 -30.78 -30.77
C GLU A 127 12.28 -30.27 -31.10
N GLU A 128 11.36 -30.26 -30.14
CA GLU A 128 9.99 -29.74 -30.28
C GLU A 128 9.77 -28.47 -29.43
N GLY A 129 10.85 -27.78 -29.08
CA GLY A 129 10.87 -26.63 -28.18
C GLY A 129 11.33 -27.00 -26.77
N ASN A 130 11.21 -26.06 -25.84
CA ASN A 130 11.49 -26.32 -24.43
C ASN A 130 10.30 -26.96 -23.75
N TRP A 131 10.55 -27.90 -22.83
CA TRP A 131 9.59 -28.34 -21.83
C TRP A 131 10.07 -27.92 -20.44
N ASP A 132 9.25 -27.14 -19.73
CA ASP A 132 9.53 -26.71 -18.37
C ASP A 132 8.73 -27.54 -17.36
N PHE A 133 9.44 -28.34 -16.56
CA PHE A 133 8.92 -28.92 -15.34
C PHE A 133 9.14 -27.91 -14.21
N VAL A 134 8.07 -27.46 -13.54
CA VAL A 134 8.15 -26.44 -12.48
C VAL A 134 7.48 -26.95 -11.21
N GLY A 135 8.17 -27.87 -10.53
CA GLY A 135 7.71 -28.59 -9.35
C GLY A 135 8.24 -28.05 -8.02
N ASN A 136 7.99 -28.81 -6.94
CA ASN A 136 8.54 -28.61 -5.60
C ASN A 136 9.05 -29.94 -5.00
N ASP A 137 9.78 -29.87 -3.90
CA ASP A 137 10.28 -31.02 -3.13
C ASP A 137 9.22 -31.70 -2.24
N LEU A 138 8.16 -30.98 -1.87
CA LEU A 138 6.98 -31.52 -1.21
C LEU A 138 5.91 -31.89 -2.27
N PRO A 139 5.20 -33.03 -2.12
CA PRO A 139 4.30 -33.54 -3.16
C PRO A 139 2.97 -32.78 -3.31
N VAL A 140 2.67 -31.88 -2.38
CA VAL A 140 1.40 -31.15 -2.25
C VAL A 140 1.65 -29.66 -1.98
N PHE A 141 0.63 -28.82 -2.07
CA PHE A 141 0.74 -27.38 -1.84
C PHE A 141 -0.28 -26.86 -0.81
N PHE A 142 -0.10 -25.62 -0.33
CA PHE A 142 -0.90 -25.04 0.77
C PHE A 142 -2.33 -24.63 0.41
N ILE A 143 -2.67 -24.54 -0.87
CA ILE A 143 -3.96 -24.04 -1.37
C ILE A 143 -4.32 -24.72 -2.68
N ARG A 144 -5.62 -24.83 -2.98
CA ARG A 144 -6.15 -25.31 -4.27
C ARG A 144 -6.91 -24.26 -5.08
N ASP A 145 -7.19 -23.09 -4.51
CA ASP A 145 -7.82 -21.96 -5.20
C ASP A 145 -6.77 -20.90 -5.59
N PRO A 146 -6.54 -20.59 -6.88
CA PRO A 146 -5.44 -19.74 -7.31
C PRO A 146 -5.54 -18.28 -6.86
N ALA A 147 -6.76 -17.78 -6.60
CA ALA A 147 -6.98 -16.45 -6.04
C ALA A 147 -6.35 -16.27 -4.64
N LYS A 148 -6.13 -17.36 -3.89
CA LYS A 148 -5.47 -17.34 -2.57
C LYS A 148 -3.95 -17.18 -2.66
N PHE A 149 -3.32 -17.43 -3.81
CA PHE A 149 -1.86 -17.49 -3.95
C PHE A 149 -1.12 -16.19 -3.57
N PRO A 150 -1.60 -14.97 -3.92
CA PRO A 150 -0.96 -13.73 -3.46
C PRO A 150 -1.06 -13.56 -1.93
N SER A 151 -2.18 -13.95 -1.32
CA SER A 151 -2.41 -13.83 0.13
C SER A 151 -1.54 -14.81 0.92
N LEU A 152 -1.47 -16.07 0.49
CA LEU A 152 -0.55 -17.08 1.02
C LEU A 152 0.89 -16.55 1.05
N ASN A 153 1.40 -16.09 -0.09
CA ASN A 153 2.79 -15.64 -0.17
C ASN A 153 3.05 -14.32 0.58
N ARG A 154 2.03 -13.48 0.81
CA ARG A 154 2.13 -12.34 1.72
C ARG A 154 2.22 -12.79 3.18
N SER A 155 1.41 -13.77 3.60
CA SER A 155 1.44 -14.32 4.96
C SER A 155 2.73 -15.06 5.32
N HIS A 156 3.46 -15.58 4.32
CA HIS A 156 4.78 -16.22 4.50
C HIS A 156 5.96 -15.23 4.41
N LYS A 157 5.70 -13.96 4.10
CA LYS A 157 6.73 -12.91 3.91
C LYS A 157 6.64 -11.87 5.04
N ARG A 158 6.95 -10.60 4.72
CA ARG A 158 7.13 -9.52 5.69
C ARG A 158 5.81 -8.79 5.97
N HIS A 159 5.54 -8.51 7.24
CA HIS A 159 4.43 -7.67 7.67
C HIS A 159 4.58 -6.24 7.10
N PRO A 160 3.52 -5.67 6.48
CA PRO A 160 3.66 -4.51 5.58
C PRO A 160 4.12 -3.22 6.26
N GLN A 161 3.86 -3.04 7.56
CA GLN A 161 4.29 -1.85 8.30
C GLN A 161 5.72 -1.95 8.85
N THR A 162 6.19 -3.17 9.12
CA THR A 162 7.40 -3.41 9.96
C THR A 162 8.54 -4.09 9.19
N ALA A 163 8.27 -4.59 7.98
CA ALA A 163 9.24 -5.26 7.10
C ALA A 163 9.95 -6.48 7.73
N VAL A 164 9.37 -7.11 8.75
CA VAL A 164 9.85 -8.36 9.38
C VAL A 164 8.87 -9.51 9.14
N ALA A 165 9.34 -10.76 9.20
CA ALA A 165 8.47 -11.93 9.17
C ALA A 165 7.56 -11.97 10.41
N ASP A 166 6.31 -12.41 10.24
CA ASP A 166 5.29 -12.41 11.30
C ASP A 166 4.58 -13.78 11.35
N ALA A 167 4.77 -14.50 12.46
CA ALA A 167 4.14 -15.79 12.68
C ALA A 167 2.61 -15.68 12.85
N SER A 168 2.10 -14.52 13.28
CA SER A 168 0.66 -14.25 13.42
C SER A 168 0.00 -14.21 12.04
N MET A 169 0.60 -13.49 11.09
CA MET A 169 0.14 -13.47 9.69
C MET A 169 0.16 -14.88 9.07
N PHE A 170 1.26 -15.63 9.28
CA PHE A 170 1.42 -16.99 8.77
C PHE A 170 0.29 -17.90 9.28
N TRP A 171 0.07 -17.94 10.60
CA TRP A 171 -0.91 -18.84 11.20
C TRP A 171 -2.35 -18.40 11.00
N ASP A 172 -2.67 -17.10 11.02
CA ASP A 172 -4.01 -16.60 10.71
C ASP A 172 -4.45 -16.97 9.29
N PHE A 173 -3.56 -16.87 8.29
CA PHE A 173 -3.89 -17.32 6.94
C PHE A 173 -4.28 -18.79 6.91
N HIS A 174 -3.51 -19.68 7.54
CA HIS A 174 -3.78 -21.12 7.55
C HIS A 174 -4.98 -21.52 8.43
N ASN A 175 -5.22 -20.83 9.54
CA ASN A 175 -6.40 -21.03 10.38
C ASN A 175 -7.71 -20.75 9.64
N ASN A 176 -7.67 -19.88 8.63
CA ASN A 176 -8.78 -19.55 7.74
C ASN A 176 -8.73 -20.26 6.36
N ASN A 177 -7.65 -20.99 6.03
CA ASN A 177 -7.45 -21.72 4.77
C ASN A 177 -6.83 -23.11 5.06
N GLN A 178 -7.66 -23.99 5.63
CA GLN A 178 -7.24 -25.26 6.23
C GLN A 178 -6.94 -26.36 5.20
N GLU A 179 -7.24 -26.17 3.91
CA GLU A 179 -6.91 -27.16 2.87
C GLU A 179 -5.39 -27.43 2.78
N GLY A 180 -4.56 -26.49 3.25
CA GLY A 180 -3.11 -26.60 3.30
C GLY A 180 -2.54 -27.49 4.42
N ALA A 181 -3.37 -28.06 5.30
CA ALA A 181 -2.92 -28.85 6.46
C ALA A 181 -1.91 -29.96 6.10
N HIS A 182 -2.13 -30.65 4.97
CA HIS A 182 -1.21 -31.70 4.50
C HIS A 182 0.18 -31.15 4.12
N CYS A 183 0.23 -29.95 3.52
CA CYS A 183 1.46 -29.29 3.14
C CYS A 183 2.20 -28.72 4.36
N LEU A 184 1.46 -28.16 5.34
CA LEU A 184 2.01 -27.73 6.63
C LEU A 184 2.67 -28.89 7.40
N MET A 185 2.05 -30.07 7.43
CA MET A 185 2.65 -31.24 8.06
C MET A 185 3.96 -31.68 7.38
N GLN A 186 4.03 -31.63 6.05
CA GLN A 186 5.28 -31.92 5.32
C GLN A 186 6.36 -30.84 5.59
N LEU A 187 5.97 -29.56 5.72
CA LEU A 187 6.86 -28.42 6.00
C LEU A 187 7.45 -28.45 7.42
N PHE A 188 6.62 -28.71 8.44
CA PHE A 188 7.07 -28.75 9.84
C PHE A 188 7.66 -30.12 10.23
N GLY A 189 7.40 -31.18 9.47
CA GLY A 189 8.11 -32.44 9.60
C GLY A 189 9.61 -32.33 9.24
N PRO A 190 10.34 -33.46 9.27
CA PRO A 190 11.78 -33.47 9.03
C PRO A 190 12.21 -32.89 7.66
N ARG A 191 11.35 -32.95 6.64
CA ARG A 191 11.67 -32.54 5.26
C ARG A 191 11.78 -31.03 5.03
N GLY A 192 11.31 -30.19 5.95
CA GLY A 192 11.31 -28.73 5.76
C GLY A 192 12.70 -28.06 5.65
N VAL A 193 13.77 -28.75 6.05
CA VAL A 193 15.15 -28.30 5.85
C VAL A 193 16.01 -29.48 5.36
N PRO A 194 16.27 -29.62 4.05
CA PRO A 194 17.13 -30.67 3.53
C PRO A 194 18.62 -30.42 3.86
N GLN A 195 19.39 -31.49 4.03
CA GLN A 195 20.84 -31.42 4.25
C GLN A 195 21.58 -30.90 3.01
N SER A 196 21.05 -31.19 1.83
CA SER A 196 21.52 -30.66 0.55
C SER A 196 20.37 -30.67 -0.45
N LEU A 197 20.40 -29.76 -1.42
CA LEU A 197 19.52 -29.81 -2.59
C LEU A 197 19.78 -31.05 -3.47
N LYS A 198 20.86 -31.82 -3.26
CA LYS A 198 21.04 -33.16 -3.85
C LYS A 198 20.08 -34.21 -3.25
N ASN A 199 19.58 -33.99 -2.03
CA ASN A 199 18.78 -34.96 -1.28
C ASN A 199 17.28 -34.63 -1.22
N VAL A 200 16.81 -33.64 -2.00
CA VAL A 200 15.37 -33.38 -2.16
C VAL A 200 14.74 -34.28 -3.23
N ASN A 201 13.44 -34.51 -3.12
CA ASN A 201 12.65 -35.00 -4.25
C ASN A 201 12.38 -33.85 -5.23
N GLY A 202 11.87 -34.16 -6.43
CA GLY A 202 11.14 -33.21 -7.25
C GLY A 202 9.78 -33.79 -7.62
N PHE A 203 8.68 -33.13 -7.27
CA PHE A 203 7.31 -33.54 -7.60
C PHE A 203 6.68 -32.51 -8.53
N GLY A 204 5.86 -32.96 -9.49
CA GLY A 204 5.10 -32.03 -10.34
C GLY A 204 4.00 -31.27 -9.60
N ASN A 205 3.65 -31.72 -8.39
CA ASN A 205 2.51 -31.34 -7.53
C ASN A 205 1.15 -31.53 -8.22
N HIS A 206 0.93 -30.78 -9.30
CA HIS A 206 -0.20 -30.91 -10.21
C HIS A 206 -0.29 -32.30 -10.84
N THR A 207 -1.47 -32.59 -11.37
CA THR A 207 -1.68 -33.65 -12.35
C THR A 207 -1.44 -33.09 -13.75
N PHE A 208 -0.93 -33.92 -14.66
CA PHE A 208 -0.75 -33.60 -16.07
C PHE A 208 -1.46 -34.64 -16.94
N LYS A 209 -1.65 -34.35 -18.23
CA LYS A 209 -2.03 -35.33 -19.25
C LYS A 209 -0.79 -35.67 -20.08
N PHE A 210 -0.44 -36.94 -20.16
CA PHE A 210 0.58 -37.46 -21.07
C PHE A 210 -0.14 -38.32 -22.12
N GLY A 211 0.17 -38.16 -23.41
CA GLY A 211 -0.63 -38.79 -24.46
C GLY A 211 0.00 -38.81 -25.85
N LYS A 212 -0.83 -39.21 -26.83
CA LYS A 212 -0.51 -39.25 -28.26
C LYS A 212 -1.51 -38.38 -29.04
N PRO A 213 -1.13 -37.14 -29.43
CA PRO A 213 -2.06 -36.24 -30.13
C PRO A 213 -2.58 -36.73 -31.48
N LYS A 214 -1.97 -37.76 -32.09
CA LYS A 214 -2.39 -38.34 -33.37
C LYS A 214 -3.59 -39.29 -33.27
N ASP A 215 -3.79 -39.92 -32.11
CA ASP A 215 -4.91 -40.83 -31.85
C ASP A 215 -5.87 -40.30 -30.77
N GLY A 216 -5.48 -39.21 -30.09
CA GLY A 216 -6.29 -38.54 -29.06
C GLY A 216 -6.23 -39.20 -27.68
N SER A 217 -5.49 -40.31 -27.53
CA SER A 217 -5.35 -40.99 -26.24
C SER A 217 -4.46 -40.21 -25.28
N PHE A 218 -4.80 -40.30 -23.98
CA PHE A 218 -4.01 -39.78 -22.89
C PHE A 218 -4.22 -40.56 -21.60
N LYS A 219 -3.27 -40.44 -20.68
CA LYS A 219 -3.35 -40.84 -19.28
C LYS A 219 -3.21 -39.61 -18.39
N TYR A 220 -3.81 -39.63 -17.20
CA TYR A 220 -3.47 -38.66 -16.16
C TYR A 220 -2.20 -39.11 -15.44
N VAL A 221 -1.32 -38.16 -15.11
CA VAL A 221 0.02 -38.44 -14.62
C VAL A 221 0.43 -37.52 -13.45
N LYS A 222 1.01 -38.10 -12.40
CA LYS A 222 1.86 -37.39 -11.42
C LYS A 222 3.32 -37.67 -11.72
N ILE A 223 4.16 -36.63 -11.73
CA ILE A 223 5.59 -36.71 -12.02
C ILE A 223 6.40 -36.69 -10.72
N HIS A 224 7.39 -37.59 -10.62
CA HIS A 224 8.29 -37.72 -9.48
C HIS A 224 9.76 -37.84 -9.94
N PHE A 225 10.66 -37.17 -9.24
CA PHE A 225 12.10 -37.35 -9.27
C PHE A 225 12.54 -37.74 -7.85
N LYS A 226 13.22 -38.89 -7.72
CA LYS A 226 13.73 -39.41 -6.45
C LYS A 226 15.25 -39.27 -6.42
N PRO A 227 15.85 -38.66 -5.38
CA PRO A 227 17.30 -38.51 -5.31
C PRO A 227 17.93 -39.88 -5.13
N ASP A 228 18.90 -40.23 -5.96
CA ASP A 228 19.51 -41.56 -5.92
C ASP A 228 20.41 -41.73 -4.67
N ASP A 229 20.89 -40.62 -4.09
CA ASP A 229 21.58 -40.53 -2.79
C ASP A 229 20.64 -40.65 -1.57
N GLY A 230 19.33 -40.77 -1.79
CA GLY A 230 18.30 -40.77 -0.74
C GLY A 230 17.98 -39.38 -0.16
N ILE A 231 16.99 -39.35 0.74
CA ILE A 231 16.51 -38.13 1.41
C ILE A 231 17.29 -37.92 2.71
N LYS A 232 17.79 -36.71 2.94
CA LYS A 232 18.60 -36.32 4.11
C LYS A 232 18.26 -34.90 4.52
N ASN A 233 18.09 -34.66 5.83
CA ASN A 233 17.60 -33.40 6.40
C ASN A 233 18.55 -32.88 7.49
N LEU A 234 18.48 -31.59 7.80
CA LEU A 234 19.17 -30.99 8.96
C LEU A 234 18.33 -31.11 10.24
N SER A 235 18.98 -31.05 11.40
CA SER A 235 18.29 -30.72 12.65
C SER A 235 17.88 -29.23 12.67
N GLN A 236 16.98 -28.84 13.56
CA GLN A 236 16.53 -27.45 13.64
C GLN A 236 17.63 -26.51 14.17
N GLU A 237 18.55 -27.05 14.97
CA GLU A 237 19.73 -26.38 15.52
C GLU A 237 20.79 -26.16 14.43
N ASP A 238 21.13 -27.21 13.67
CA ASP A 238 22.08 -27.11 12.55
C ASP A 238 21.55 -26.20 11.44
N ALA A 239 20.25 -26.23 11.16
CA ALA A 239 19.59 -25.32 10.23
C ALA A 239 19.77 -23.84 10.62
N VAL A 240 19.58 -23.52 11.91
CA VAL A 240 19.75 -22.16 12.47
C VAL A 240 21.22 -21.75 12.52
N ARG A 241 22.11 -22.66 12.92
CA ARG A 241 23.56 -22.42 12.96
C ARG A 241 24.10 -22.10 11.57
N LEU A 242 23.82 -22.94 10.58
CA LEU A 242 24.23 -22.71 9.19
C LEU A 242 23.57 -21.44 8.60
N ALA A 243 22.38 -21.06 9.04
CA ALA A 243 21.75 -19.81 8.59
C ALA A 243 22.49 -18.54 9.05
N GLY A 244 23.28 -18.63 10.13
CA GLY A 244 24.19 -17.56 10.57
C GLY A 244 25.63 -17.70 10.05
N GLU A 245 26.14 -18.93 9.93
CA GLU A 245 27.54 -19.20 9.56
C GLU A 245 27.79 -19.27 8.04
N GLU A 246 26.84 -19.79 7.26
CA GLU A 246 26.97 -20.02 5.82
C GLU A 246 25.60 -19.91 5.12
N PRO A 247 25.07 -18.70 4.89
CA PRO A 247 23.74 -18.50 4.31
C PRO A 247 23.63 -18.98 2.85
N ASP A 248 24.73 -19.25 2.16
CA ASP A 248 24.81 -19.80 0.78
C ASP A 248 25.16 -21.31 0.75
N TYR A 249 24.93 -22.03 1.86
CA TYR A 249 25.35 -23.41 2.06
C TYR A 249 24.86 -24.40 0.98
N HIS A 250 23.61 -24.31 0.51
CA HIS A 250 23.11 -25.22 -0.54
C HIS A 250 23.62 -24.83 -1.94
N VAL A 251 23.77 -23.54 -2.22
CA VAL A 251 24.44 -23.06 -3.46
C VAL A 251 25.87 -23.57 -3.52
N LYS A 252 26.59 -23.46 -2.40
CA LYS A 252 27.98 -23.89 -2.23
C LYS A 252 28.14 -25.40 -2.32
N ASP A 253 27.26 -26.19 -1.71
CA ASP A 253 27.32 -27.66 -1.82
C ASP A 253 27.03 -28.15 -3.25
N MET A 254 25.99 -27.60 -3.91
CA MET A 254 25.66 -27.93 -5.29
C MET A 254 26.85 -27.67 -6.23
N TYR A 255 27.45 -26.48 -6.13
CA TYR A 255 28.60 -26.08 -6.95
C TYR A 255 29.81 -26.99 -6.72
N ASN A 256 30.22 -27.15 -5.46
CA ASN A 256 31.42 -27.92 -5.11
C ASN A 256 31.25 -29.44 -5.35
N SER A 257 30.02 -29.96 -5.33
CA SER A 257 29.75 -31.34 -5.72
C SER A 257 30.05 -31.58 -7.20
N ILE A 258 29.55 -30.69 -8.07
CA ILE A 258 29.77 -30.78 -9.51
C ILE A 258 31.24 -30.58 -9.89
N GLU A 259 31.95 -29.62 -9.28
CA GLU A 259 33.40 -29.42 -9.51
C GLU A 259 34.25 -30.66 -9.17
N ARG A 260 33.82 -31.48 -8.20
CA ARG A 260 34.51 -32.72 -7.80
C ARG A 260 34.08 -33.96 -8.59
N GLY A 261 33.15 -33.85 -9.53
CA GLY A 261 32.56 -34.99 -10.24
C GLY A 261 31.53 -35.79 -9.42
N ASP A 262 31.15 -35.29 -8.24
CA ASP A 262 30.12 -35.83 -7.34
C ASP A 262 28.74 -35.35 -7.83
N TYR A 263 28.35 -35.81 -9.02
CA TYR A 263 27.21 -35.28 -9.77
C TYR A 263 25.86 -35.61 -9.11
N PRO A 264 25.03 -34.59 -8.79
CA PRO A 264 23.65 -34.79 -8.33
C PRO A 264 22.84 -35.60 -9.35
N THR A 265 22.18 -36.69 -8.90
CA THR A 265 21.33 -37.51 -9.78
C THR A 265 19.99 -37.92 -9.15
N TRP A 266 18.96 -38.00 -10.00
CA TRP A 266 17.61 -38.43 -9.62
C TRP A 266 17.01 -39.38 -10.65
N THR A 267 16.44 -40.49 -10.19
CA THR A 267 15.59 -41.33 -11.03
C THR A 267 14.18 -40.73 -11.15
N MET A 268 13.70 -40.57 -12.39
CA MET A 268 12.35 -40.09 -12.71
C MET A 268 11.37 -41.27 -12.76
N TYR A 269 10.23 -41.09 -12.08
CA TYR A 269 9.09 -41.99 -12.07
C TYR A 269 7.79 -41.24 -12.38
N LEU A 270 6.82 -41.96 -12.93
CA LEU A 270 5.45 -41.49 -13.12
C LEU A 270 4.47 -42.37 -12.33
N GLN A 271 3.44 -41.77 -11.73
CA GLN A 271 2.19 -42.47 -11.46
C GLN A 271 1.26 -42.23 -12.65
N VAL A 272 0.54 -43.27 -13.09
CA VAL A 272 -0.27 -43.23 -14.31
C VAL A 272 -1.68 -43.75 -13.99
N MET A 273 -2.70 -43.01 -14.42
CA MET A 273 -4.12 -43.28 -14.17
C MET A 273 -4.90 -43.15 -15.48
N ASP A 274 -5.86 -44.04 -15.71
CA ASP A 274 -6.73 -43.98 -16.89
C ASP A 274 -7.82 -42.90 -16.73
N PRO A 275 -8.24 -42.21 -17.82
CA PRO A 275 -9.24 -41.15 -17.73
C PRO A 275 -10.57 -41.58 -17.09
N LYS A 276 -10.96 -42.85 -17.25
CA LYS A 276 -12.17 -43.43 -16.66
C LYS A 276 -12.07 -43.69 -15.15
N GLU A 277 -10.86 -43.86 -14.64
CA GLU A 277 -10.62 -44.04 -13.19
C GLU A 277 -10.75 -42.69 -12.48
N ALA A 278 -10.29 -41.61 -13.11
CA ALA A 278 -10.38 -40.24 -12.59
C ALA A 278 -11.81 -39.78 -12.29
N GLU A 279 -12.81 -40.22 -13.08
CA GLU A 279 -14.23 -39.88 -12.89
C GLU A 279 -14.84 -40.45 -11.59
N THR A 280 -14.25 -41.54 -11.07
CA THR A 280 -14.80 -42.30 -9.92
C THR A 280 -13.83 -42.41 -8.75
N TYR A 281 -12.64 -41.81 -8.86
CA TYR A 281 -11.63 -41.85 -7.81
C TYR A 281 -12.04 -40.99 -6.60
N ARG A 282 -11.83 -41.52 -5.40
CA ARG A 282 -12.37 -41.01 -4.12
C ARG A 282 -11.97 -39.59 -3.71
N TRP A 283 -10.96 -39.00 -4.35
CA TRP A 283 -10.53 -37.61 -4.14
C TRP A 283 -10.38 -36.95 -5.50
N ASN A 284 -10.65 -35.64 -5.58
CA ASN A 284 -10.42 -34.87 -6.80
C ASN A 284 -8.94 -34.97 -7.25
N ILE A 285 -8.69 -35.62 -8.39
CA ILE A 285 -7.33 -35.84 -8.90
C ILE A 285 -6.63 -34.56 -9.37
N PHE A 286 -7.37 -33.46 -9.50
CA PHE A 286 -6.89 -32.12 -9.85
C PHE A 286 -6.67 -31.23 -8.62
N ASP A 287 -6.85 -31.76 -7.40
CA ASP A 287 -6.56 -31.05 -6.16
C ASP A 287 -5.07 -31.21 -5.79
N ILE A 288 -4.33 -30.11 -5.84
CA ILE A 288 -2.89 -30.03 -5.50
C ILE A 288 -2.60 -30.28 -4.00
N THR A 289 -3.60 -30.30 -3.12
CA THR A 289 -3.44 -30.69 -1.71
C THR A 289 -3.39 -32.21 -1.51
N LYS A 290 -3.69 -33.00 -2.56
CA LYS A 290 -3.82 -34.47 -2.51
C LYS A 290 -2.70 -35.19 -3.25
N ILE A 291 -2.16 -36.24 -2.61
CA ILE A 291 -1.33 -37.26 -3.28
C ILE A 291 -2.17 -38.41 -3.81
N TRP A 292 -1.63 -39.15 -4.78
CA TRP A 292 -2.11 -40.48 -5.17
C TRP A 292 -1.30 -41.53 -4.40
N PRO A 293 -1.89 -42.42 -3.59
CA PRO A 293 -1.11 -43.40 -2.83
C PRO A 293 -0.42 -44.41 -3.73
N HIS A 294 0.85 -44.71 -3.47
CA HIS A 294 1.64 -45.66 -4.26
C HIS A 294 1.08 -47.10 -4.26
N LYS A 295 0.16 -47.43 -3.32
CA LYS A 295 -0.57 -48.70 -3.29
C LYS A 295 -1.61 -48.81 -4.42
N ASP A 296 -2.21 -47.68 -4.78
CA ASP A 296 -3.28 -47.60 -5.78
C ASP A 296 -2.66 -47.38 -7.16
N TYR A 297 -1.71 -46.42 -7.24
CA TYR A 297 -0.97 -46.09 -8.46
C TYR A 297 0.54 -46.16 -8.18
N PRO A 298 1.22 -47.29 -8.49
CA PRO A 298 2.64 -47.46 -8.21
C PRO A 298 3.53 -46.53 -9.07
N LEU A 299 4.79 -46.38 -8.66
CA LEU A 299 5.79 -45.58 -9.37
C LEU A 299 6.40 -46.39 -10.52
N ILE A 300 6.15 -45.94 -11.76
CA ILE A 300 6.72 -46.51 -12.99
C ILE A 300 7.99 -45.71 -13.36
N PRO A 301 9.19 -46.31 -13.43
CA PRO A 301 10.42 -45.61 -13.81
C PRO A 301 10.38 -45.20 -15.30
N VAL A 302 11.01 -44.06 -15.64
CA VAL A 302 11.04 -43.50 -17.00
C VAL A 302 12.43 -43.04 -17.43
N GLY A 303 13.22 -42.46 -16.52
CA GLY A 303 14.53 -41.89 -16.88
C GLY A 303 15.38 -41.50 -15.68
N LYS A 304 16.52 -40.86 -15.94
CA LYS A 304 17.45 -40.34 -14.93
C LYS A 304 17.87 -38.91 -15.27
N LEU A 305 17.75 -38.01 -14.31
CA LEU A 305 18.33 -36.66 -14.35
C LEU A 305 19.75 -36.70 -13.79
N VAL A 306 20.68 -36.04 -14.47
CA VAL A 306 22.08 -35.88 -14.06
C VAL A 306 22.47 -34.42 -14.21
N LEU A 307 22.96 -33.77 -13.15
CA LEU A 307 23.51 -32.42 -13.20
C LEU A 307 25.03 -32.50 -13.14
N ASN A 308 25.71 -32.09 -14.22
CA ASN A 308 27.13 -32.36 -14.41
C ASN A 308 27.97 -31.16 -14.89
N LYS A 309 27.38 -29.97 -15.01
CA LYS A 309 28.12 -28.75 -15.29
C LYS A 309 27.56 -27.56 -14.50
N ASN A 310 28.44 -26.82 -13.84
CA ASN A 310 28.08 -25.57 -13.18
C ASN A 310 27.71 -24.47 -14.19
N PRO A 311 26.96 -23.43 -13.76
CA PRO A 311 26.67 -22.27 -14.61
C PRO A 311 27.96 -21.49 -14.92
N ASP A 312 28.16 -21.08 -16.18
CA ASP A 312 29.35 -20.30 -16.57
C ASP A 312 29.30 -18.89 -15.96
N ASN A 313 28.09 -18.37 -15.76
CA ASN A 313 27.82 -17.17 -14.98
C ASN A 313 26.44 -17.29 -14.31
N HIS A 314 26.39 -17.19 -12.98
CA HIS A 314 25.15 -17.38 -12.22
C HIS A 314 24.03 -16.37 -12.59
N PHE A 315 24.37 -15.13 -12.95
CA PHE A 315 23.37 -14.13 -13.32
C PHE A 315 22.74 -14.48 -14.68
N HIS A 316 23.57 -14.79 -15.67
CA HIS A 316 23.12 -15.19 -17.01
C HIS A 316 22.35 -16.52 -17.00
N ASP A 317 22.90 -17.56 -16.36
CA ASP A 317 22.34 -18.91 -16.43
C ASP A 317 21.20 -19.15 -15.44
N ILE A 318 21.27 -18.61 -14.22
CA ILE A 318 20.34 -18.94 -13.12
C ILE A 318 19.44 -17.76 -12.75
N GLU A 319 19.93 -16.52 -12.73
CA GLU A 319 19.10 -15.35 -12.40
C GLU A 319 18.15 -15.00 -13.55
N GLN A 320 18.63 -14.92 -14.78
CA GLN A 320 17.80 -14.60 -15.96
C GLN A 320 16.92 -15.76 -16.44
N ALA A 321 17.11 -16.97 -15.91
CA ALA A 321 16.29 -18.14 -16.27
C ALA A 321 14.80 -17.94 -15.97
N ALA A 322 13.95 -18.22 -16.95
CA ALA A 322 12.51 -18.18 -16.88
C ALA A 322 11.94 -19.58 -17.19
N PHE A 323 11.20 -20.14 -16.24
CA PHE A 323 10.52 -21.42 -16.36
C PHE A 323 9.01 -21.17 -16.35
N SER A 324 8.20 -21.94 -17.08
CA SER A 324 6.74 -21.79 -17.04
C SER A 324 5.98 -23.11 -17.23
N PRO A 325 4.96 -23.44 -16.41
CA PRO A 325 4.06 -24.57 -16.67
C PRO A 325 3.26 -24.50 -17.99
N SER A 326 3.27 -23.37 -18.71
CA SER A 326 2.75 -23.28 -20.08
C SER A 326 3.78 -23.55 -21.18
N THR A 327 5.06 -23.70 -20.84
CA THR A 327 6.11 -24.12 -21.77
C THR A 327 6.12 -25.65 -21.84
N LEU A 328 5.18 -26.18 -22.63
CA LEU A 328 4.92 -27.60 -22.86
C LEU A 328 5.25 -27.99 -24.30
N ILE A 329 5.26 -29.30 -24.57
CA ILE A 329 5.60 -29.90 -25.86
C ILE A 329 4.56 -30.95 -26.28
N PRO A 330 4.43 -31.27 -27.58
CA PRO A 330 3.45 -32.23 -28.07
C PRO A 330 3.52 -33.59 -27.35
N GLY A 331 2.39 -34.03 -26.81
CA GLY A 331 2.29 -35.23 -25.98
C GLY A 331 2.26 -34.97 -24.46
N ILE A 332 2.44 -33.72 -24.02
CA ILE A 332 2.24 -33.28 -22.62
C ILE A 332 1.28 -32.08 -22.60
N ALA A 333 0.23 -32.15 -21.78
CA ALA A 333 -0.77 -31.09 -21.63
C ALA A 333 -1.19 -30.90 -20.16
N PRO A 334 -1.78 -29.74 -19.77
CA PRO A 334 -2.33 -29.55 -18.44
C PRO A 334 -3.54 -30.46 -18.19
N SER A 335 -3.77 -30.84 -16.92
CA SER A 335 -5.07 -31.38 -16.48
C SER A 335 -6.03 -30.24 -16.09
N ALA A 336 -7.25 -30.56 -15.65
CA ALA A 336 -8.24 -29.59 -15.16
C ALA A 336 -7.90 -28.94 -13.79
N ASP A 337 -6.61 -28.85 -13.46
CA ASP A 337 -6.11 -28.29 -12.20
C ASP A 337 -6.10 -26.76 -12.31
N ILE A 338 -6.98 -26.11 -11.55
CA ILE A 338 -7.17 -24.65 -11.61
C ILE A 338 -5.94 -23.86 -11.13
N MET A 339 -5.12 -24.46 -10.26
CA MET A 339 -3.82 -23.88 -9.88
C MET A 339 -2.83 -23.97 -11.05
N LEU A 340 -2.78 -25.10 -11.76
CA LEU A 340 -1.93 -25.26 -12.95
C LEU A 340 -2.30 -24.23 -14.03
N HIS A 341 -3.59 -24.12 -14.34
CA HIS A 341 -4.10 -23.15 -15.32
C HIS A 341 -3.79 -21.69 -14.95
N ALA A 342 -3.83 -21.31 -13.67
CA ALA A 342 -3.40 -19.98 -13.24
C ALA A 342 -1.89 -19.77 -13.42
N ARG A 343 -1.06 -20.75 -13.02
CA ARG A 343 0.41 -20.69 -13.19
C ARG A 343 0.83 -20.58 -14.66
N MET A 344 0.09 -21.20 -15.58
CA MET A 344 0.32 -21.08 -17.03
C MET A 344 0.29 -19.62 -17.54
N PHE A 345 -0.49 -18.74 -16.90
CA PHE A 345 -0.48 -17.30 -17.15
C PHE A 345 0.57 -16.54 -16.33
N SER A 346 0.67 -16.80 -15.02
CA SER A 346 1.47 -15.96 -14.12
C SER A 346 2.99 -16.05 -14.37
N TYR A 347 3.50 -17.20 -14.82
CA TYR A 347 4.95 -17.39 -14.97
C TYR A 347 5.54 -16.66 -16.19
N PRO A 348 4.94 -16.72 -17.40
CA PRO A 348 5.37 -15.89 -18.53
C PRO A 348 5.19 -14.40 -18.26
N ASP A 349 4.16 -14.01 -17.50
CA ASP A 349 3.90 -12.61 -17.17
C ASP A 349 4.96 -12.02 -16.23
N ALA A 350 5.27 -12.73 -15.14
CA ALA A 350 6.36 -12.38 -14.25
C ALA A 350 7.72 -12.34 -14.97
N ALA A 351 7.94 -13.20 -15.98
CA ALA A 351 9.16 -13.15 -16.79
C ALA A 351 9.24 -11.89 -17.68
N ARG A 352 8.12 -11.47 -18.30
CA ARG A 352 8.04 -10.23 -19.11
C ARG A 352 8.36 -8.98 -18.28
N TYR A 353 7.87 -8.91 -17.04
CA TYR A 353 8.18 -7.81 -16.12
C TYR A 353 9.63 -7.87 -15.60
N ARG A 354 10.07 -9.04 -15.11
CA ARG A 354 11.32 -9.20 -14.37
C ARG A 354 12.58 -9.17 -15.23
N VAL A 355 12.48 -9.67 -16.46
CA VAL A 355 13.63 -9.85 -17.39
C VAL A 355 13.44 -9.05 -18.68
N GLY A 356 12.19 -8.83 -19.08
CA GLY A 356 11.81 -8.05 -20.26
C GLY A 356 10.96 -8.86 -21.26
N PRO A 357 10.20 -8.20 -22.16
CA PRO A 357 9.34 -8.87 -23.15
C PRO A 357 10.01 -10.00 -23.94
N ASN A 358 11.25 -9.80 -24.39
CA ASN A 358 12.01 -10.75 -25.20
C ASN A 358 12.86 -11.76 -24.38
N TYR A 359 12.55 -12.00 -23.10
CA TYR A 359 13.32 -12.90 -22.21
C TYR A 359 13.63 -14.29 -22.78
N GLN A 360 12.81 -14.78 -23.70
CA GLN A 360 12.95 -16.08 -24.38
C GLN A 360 14.18 -16.16 -25.29
N GLN A 361 14.72 -15.02 -25.75
CA GLN A 361 15.89 -14.99 -26.64
C GLN A 361 17.22 -15.16 -25.88
N LEU A 362 17.24 -14.97 -24.55
CA LEU A 362 18.44 -15.13 -23.73
C LEU A 362 18.96 -16.58 -23.79
N PRO A 363 20.28 -16.84 -23.83
CA PRO A 363 20.81 -18.19 -24.10
C PRO A 363 20.38 -19.28 -23.10
N CYS A 364 20.17 -18.93 -21.83
CA CYS A 364 19.59 -19.82 -20.83
C CYS A 364 18.16 -20.24 -21.21
N ASN A 365 17.34 -19.30 -21.67
CA ASN A 365 15.92 -19.48 -21.98
C ASN A 365 15.61 -19.99 -23.39
N ARG A 366 16.46 -19.70 -24.39
CA ARG A 366 16.16 -20.01 -25.80
C ARG A 366 15.96 -21.51 -26.05
N PRO A 367 14.98 -21.91 -26.88
CA PRO A 367 14.87 -23.28 -27.38
C PRO A 367 16.01 -23.60 -28.36
N LEU A 368 16.07 -24.85 -28.84
CA LEU A 368 17.08 -25.28 -29.83
C LEU A 368 16.80 -24.70 -31.23
N ASP A 369 15.52 -24.63 -31.61
CA ASP A 369 15.00 -24.00 -32.82
C ASP A 369 13.66 -23.33 -32.48
N ALA A 370 13.33 -22.23 -33.14
CA ALA A 370 12.06 -21.53 -33.03
C ALA A 370 11.80 -20.66 -34.26
N TYR A 371 10.60 -20.81 -34.83
CA TYR A 371 10.14 -20.01 -35.96
C TYR A 371 8.73 -19.49 -35.68
N SER A 372 8.66 -18.35 -35.01
CA SER A 372 7.41 -17.67 -34.61
C SER A 372 7.24 -16.35 -35.38
N PRO A 373 7.04 -16.38 -36.71
CA PRO A 373 7.07 -15.18 -37.56
C PRO A 373 5.92 -14.20 -37.29
N TYR A 374 5.01 -14.44 -36.34
CA TYR A 374 3.94 -13.51 -35.96
C TYR A 374 4.21 -12.78 -34.64
N GLN A 375 5.47 -12.81 -34.16
CA GLN A 375 5.95 -12.03 -33.01
C GLN A 375 7.16 -11.20 -33.46
N ARG A 376 6.98 -9.87 -33.55
CA ARG A 376 8.01 -8.88 -33.91
C ARG A 376 8.41 -8.03 -32.70
N ASP A 377 9.54 -7.35 -32.85
CA ASP A 377 9.95 -6.17 -32.10
C ASP A 377 10.03 -6.39 -30.58
N GLY A 378 9.63 -5.37 -29.80
CA GLY A 378 9.86 -5.28 -28.36
C GLY A 378 11.31 -4.88 -28.01
N PRO A 379 11.55 -4.37 -26.80
CA PRO A 379 12.90 -4.02 -26.34
C PRO A 379 13.81 -5.25 -26.27
N MET A 380 15.11 -5.05 -26.49
CA MET A 380 16.13 -6.10 -26.50
C MET A 380 15.79 -7.28 -27.44
N ARG A 381 15.40 -6.96 -28.68
CA ARG A 381 15.31 -7.93 -29.78
C ARG A 381 16.72 -8.25 -30.30
N LEU A 382 17.17 -9.50 -30.19
CA LEU A 382 18.55 -9.92 -30.46
C LEU A 382 18.68 -10.98 -31.58
N ASP A 383 17.57 -11.60 -32.00
CA ASP A 383 17.53 -12.71 -32.95
C ASP A 383 17.40 -12.31 -34.44
N GLY A 384 17.56 -11.02 -34.76
CA GLY A 384 17.34 -10.51 -36.12
C GLY A 384 15.87 -10.36 -36.52
N ASN A 385 14.92 -10.54 -35.58
CA ASN A 385 13.50 -10.22 -35.73
C ASN A 385 12.75 -10.96 -36.87
N TYR A 386 13.29 -12.11 -37.33
CA TYR A 386 12.89 -12.81 -38.55
C TYR A 386 13.04 -12.00 -39.87
N GLY A 387 13.75 -10.87 -39.84
CA GLY A 387 14.03 -10.03 -41.02
C GLY A 387 12.77 -9.57 -41.74
N SER A 388 12.75 -9.71 -43.07
CA SER A 388 11.64 -9.31 -43.94
C SER A 388 10.53 -10.36 -44.09
N ASP A 389 10.41 -11.30 -43.15
CA ASP A 389 9.33 -12.30 -43.19
C ASP A 389 7.95 -11.65 -42.91
N PRO A 390 6.89 -12.04 -43.63
CA PRO A 390 5.53 -11.60 -43.32
C PRO A 390 5.14 -11.90 -41.87
N ASP A 391 4.59 -10.90 -41.19
CA ASP A 391 4.23 -10.89 -39.77
C ASP A 391 2.75 -11.22 -39.50
N TYR A 392 1.97 -11.45 -40.56
CA TYR A 392 0.55 -11.82 -40.51
C TYR A 392 0.28 -13.25 -40.97
N VAL A 393 -0.77 -13.85 -40.38
CA VAL A 393 -1.18 -15.24 -40.65
C VAL A 393 -1.61 -15.45 -42.10
N ARG A 394 -1.36 -16.65 -42.64
CA ARG A 394 -1.79 -17.11 -43.99
C ARG A 394 -1.25 -16.29 -45.17
N SER A 395 -0.15 -15.54 -44.99
CA SER A 395 0.53 -14.84 -46.09
C SER A 395 0.88 -15.77 -47.25
N SER A 396 0.65 -15.31 -48.49
CA SER A 396 1.04 -16.01 -49.72
C SER A 396 2.53 -15.94 -50.01
N PHE A 397 3.22 -14.90 -49.52
CA PHE A 397 4.63 -14.63 -49.81
C PHE A 397 5.59 -15.59 -49.11
N ARG A 398 5.25 -16.08 -47.90
CA ARG A 398 6.01 -17.12 -47.21
C ARG A 398 5.09 -18.14 -46.53
N LYS A 399 5.13 -19.38 -47.03
CA LYS A 399 4.25 -20.47 -46.58
C LYS A 399 4.76 -21.10 -45.29
N VAL A 400 4.04 -20.86 -44.19
CA VAL A 400 4.25 -21.51 -42.88
C VAL A 400 3.45 -22.82 -42.81
N LYS A 401 4.00 -23.84 -42.14
CA LYS A 401 3.30 -25.11 -41.86
C LYS A 401 2.80 -25.13 -40.40
N SER A 402 1.63 -25.71 -40.18
CA SER A 402 1.15 -26.04 -38.83
C SER A 402 1.96 -27.19 -38.23
N GLY A 403 2.13 -27.18 -36.90
CA GLY A 403 2.68 -28.31 -36.14
C GLY A 403 1.66 -29.46 -35.96
N PRO A 404 2.01 -30.50 -35.18
CA PRO A 404 1.04 -31.48 -34.72
C PRO A 404 -0.04 -30.82 -33.82
N ALA A 405 -1.15 -31.52 -33.61
CA ALA A 405 -2.08 -31.18 -32.53
C ALA A 405 -1.46 -31.47 -31.16
N ASP A 406 -2.08 -30.94 -30.10
CA ASP A 406 -1.76 -31.22 -28.70
C ASP A 406 -2.75 -32.20 -28.05
N VAL A 407 -2.42 -32.68 -26.85
CA VAL A 407 -3.27 -33.60 -26.08
C VAL A 407 -4.49 -32.85 -25.51
N ALA A 408 -5.55 -32.75 -26.31
CA ALA A 408 -6.82 -32.10 -25.96
C ALA A 408 -7.61 -32.86 -24.87
N HIS A 409 -8.75 -32.31 -24.47
CA HIS A 409 -9.82 -33.03 -23.75
C HIS A 409 -11.11 -32.71 -24.53
N SER A 410 -11.81 -33.73 -24.99
CA SER A 410 -12.76 -33.60 -26.11
C SER A 410 -14.07 -32.92 -25.73
N GLU A 411 -14.52 -33.08 -24.49
CA GLU A 411 -15.84 -32.67 -24.02
C GLU A 411 -15.72 -32.06 -22.62
N TRP A 412 -16.55 -31.06 -22.33
CA TRP A 412 -16.68 -30.46 -20.99
C TRP A 412 -18.16 -30.14 -20.76
N VAL A 413 -18.70 -30.54 -19.61
CA VAL A 413 -20.10 -30.29 -19.24
C VAL A 413 -20.12 -29.53 -17.91
N GLY A 414 -20.75 -28.35 -17.89
CA GLY A 414 -20.79 -27.50 -16.71
C GLY A 414 -21.43 -26.13 -16.96
N ARG A 415 -21.25 -25.21 -16.01
CA ARG A 415 -21.65 -23.80 -16.11
C ARG A 415 -20.47 -22.90 -15.75
N VAL A 416 -20.33 -21.77 -16.42
CA VAL A 416 -19.38 -20.72 -16.03
C VAL A 416 -19.95 -20.03 -14.79
N GLN A 417 -19.18 -20.03 -13.70
CA GLN A 417 -19.58 -19.46 -12.41
C GLN A 417 -18.35 -19.00 -11.62
N ALA A 418 -18.55 -18.11 -10.65
CA ALA A 418 -17.56 -17.94 -9.59
C ALA A 418 -17.49 -19.22 -8.74
N TYR A 419 -16.28 -19.62 -8.34
CA TYR A 419 -16.04 -20.81 -7.53
C TYR A 419 -14.90 -20.55 -6.54
N SER A 420 -15.06 -21.08 -5.34
CA SER A 420 -14.00 -21.28 -4.34
C SER A 420 -14.22 -22.68 -3.77
N SER A 421 -13.16 -23.37 -3.36
CA SER A 421 -13.29 -24.63 -2.65
C SER A 421 -13.63 -24.42 -1.17
N ASP A 422 -14.58 -25.21 -0.67
CA ASP A 422 -14.86 -25.37 0.75
C ASP A 422 -13.95 -26.43 1.38
N VAL A 423 -13.67 -26.33 2.68
CA VAL A 423 -12.92 -27.35 3.44
C VAL A 423 -13.88 -28.44 3.92
N LYS A 424 -13.46 -29.71 3.82
CA LYS A 424 -14.26 -30.91 4.14
C LYS A 424 -13.45 -31.93 4.95
N ASP A 425 -14.13 -32.95 5.49
CA ASP A 425 -13.47 -34.07 6.18
C ASP A 425 -12.47 -34.84 5.30
N GLU A 426 -12.71 -34.95 3.99
CA GLU A 426 -11.78 -35.57 3.03
C GLU A 426 -10.42 -34.86 2.93
N ASP A 427 -10.34 -33.59 3.33
CA ASP A 427 -9.10 -32.82 3.35
C ASP A 427 -8.17 -33.24 4.50
N TRP A 428 -8.74 -33.83 5.57
CA TRP A 428 -8.03 -34.25 6.76
C TRP A 428 -7.58 -35.72 6.72
N GLU A 429 -8.11 -36.54 5.81
CA GLU A 429 -7.72 -37.96 5.68
C GLU A 429 -6.22 -38.14 5.41
N GLN A 430 -5.67 -37.39 4.44
CA GLN A 430 -4.25 -37.49 4.09
C GLN A 430 -3.32 -36.95 5.20
N PRO A 431 -3.60 -35.79 5.84
CA PRO A 431 -2.97 -35.38 7.11
C PRO A 431 -2.98 -36.47 8.19
N ARG A 432 -4.14 -37.08 8.50
CA ARG A 432 -4.26 -38.15 9.51
C ARG A 432 -3.45 -39.40 9.15
N ASN A 433 -3.26 -39.70 7.86
CA ASN A 433 -2.41 -40.81 7.41
C ASN A 433 -0.92 -40.46 7.44
N LEU A 434 -0.53 -39.21 7.16
CA LEU A 434 0.83 -38.73 7.37
C LEU A 434 1.20 -38.69 8.87
N TRP A 435 0.25 -38.38 9.75
CA TRP A 435 0.45 -38.41 11.20
C TRP A 435 0.81 -39.80 11.71
N LYS A 436 0.13 -40.85 11.20
CA LYS A 436 0.49 -42.25 11.49
C LYS A 436 1.90 -42.57 11.04
N ILE A 437 2.28 -42.18 9.81
CA ILE A 437 3.65 -42.38 9.29
C ILE A 437 4.70 -41.69 10.18
N PHE A 438 4.44 -40.46 10.67
CA PHE A 438 5.36 -39.80 11.60
C PHE A 438 5.50 -40.58 12.92
N LYS A 439 4.41 -41.13 13.47
CA LYS A 439 4.48 -41.98 14.68
C LYS A 439 5.18 -43.32 14.44
N ASP A 440 4.87 -43.98 13.33
CA ASP A 440 5.48 -45.26 12.94
C ASP A 440 7.00 -45.13 12.67
N ASN A 441 7.46 -43.93 12.28
CA ASN A 441 8.87 -43.61 12.03
C ASN A 441 9.61 -42.98 13.25
N GLY A 442 8.91 -42.50 14.27
CA GLY A 442 9.50 -41.66 15.34
C GLY A 442 9.85 -40.23 14.89
N GLU A 443 9.16 -39.70 13.88
CA GLU A 443 9.31 -38.33 13.35
C GLU A 443 8.31 -37.33 14.01
N ASP A 444 7.42 -37.78 14.90
CA ASP A 444 6.34 -36.96 15.45
C ASP A 444 6.82 -35.94 16.49
N GLU A 445 7.77 -36.29 17.37
CA GLU A 445 8.43 -35.31 18.26
C GLU A 445 9.13 -34.19 17.46
N VAL A 446 9.81 -34.54 16.36
CA VAL A 446 10.48 -33.57 15.49
C VAL A 446 9.47 -32.61 14.88
N PHE A 447 8.36 -33.13 14.34
CA PHE A 447 7.27 -32.30 13.81
C PHE A 447 6.67 -31.38 14.88
N LEU A 448 6.39 -31.89 16.08
CA LEU A 448 5.79 -31.12 17.19
C LEU A 448 6.70 -29.99 17.69
N ASN A 449 8.00 -30.25 17.85
CA ASN A 449 8.98 -29.26 18.27
C ASN A 449 9.15 -28.14 17.22
N ASN A 450 9.19 -28.50 15.94
CA ASN A 450 9.25 -27.52 14.84
C ASN A 450 7.97 -26.67 14.75
N LEU A 451 6.80 -27.29 14.96
CA LEU A 451 5.49 -26.65 14.91
C LEU A 451 5.31 -25.65 16.06
N SER A 452 5.46 -26.11 17.31
CA SER A 452 5.29 -25.28 18.51
C SER A 452 6.32 -24.14 18.54
N GLY A 453 7.58 -24.43 18.15
CA GLY A 453 8.63 -23.43 17.97
C GLY A 453 8.34 -22.36 16.91
N HIS A 454 7.29 -22.49 16.12
CA HIS A 454 6.77 -21.45 15.22
C HIS A 454 5.42 -20.86 15.68
N VAL A 455 4.48 -21.68 16.17
CA VAL A 455 3.17 -21.24 16.69
C VAL A 455 3.34 -20.29 17.87
N ASN A 456 4.25 -20.58 18.81
CA ASN A 456 4.43 -19.82 20.05
C ASN A 456 4.99 -18.39 19.82
N LYS A 457 5.23 -17.99 18.57
CA LYS A 457 5.64 -16.63 18.14
C LYS A 457 4.48 -15.77 17.63
N ALA A 458 3.29 -16.34 17.44
CA ALA A 458 2.08 -15.63 17.02
C ALA A 458 1.38 -14.96 18.21
N LEU A 459 0.43 -14.04 17.93
CA LEU A 459 -0.47 -13.50 18.95
C LEU A 459 -1.30 -14.60 19.65
N PRO A 460 -1.64 -14.48 20.96
CA PRO A 460 -2.34 -15.51 21.71
C PRO A 460 -3.67 -15.95 21.08
N GLU A 461 -4.47 -15.03 20.55
CA GLU A 461 -5.72 -15.37 19.83
C GLU A 461 -5.48 -16.26 18.59
N VAL A 462 -4.34 -16.08 17.90
CA VAL A 462 -3.96 -16.88 16.73
C VAL A 462 -3.41 -18.24 17.19
N GLN A 463 -2.69 -18.30 18.32
CA GLN A 463 -2.28 -19.58 18.92
C GLN A 463 -3.51 -20.42 19.33
N GLU A 464 -4.46 -19.82 20.05
CA GLU A 464 -5.71 -20.47 20.45
C GLU A 464 -6.52 -20.94 19.23
N ALA A 465 -6.69 -20.09 18.21
CA ALA A 465 -7.32 -20.48 16.96
C ALA A 465 -6.61 -21.66 16.29
N THR A 466 -5.27 -21.69 16.27
CA THR A 466 -4.49 -22.81 15.71
C THR A 466 -4.75 -24.12 16.46
N VAL A 467 -4.80 -24.08 17.79
CA VAL A 467 -5.14 -25.25 18.63
C VAL A 467 -6.59 -25.69 18.41
N LEU A 468 -7.55 -24.76 18.39
CA LEU A 468 -8.96 -25.06 18.17
C LEU A 468 -9.25 -25.64 16.77
N ARG A 469 -8.59 -25.14 15.72
CA ARG A 469 -8.73 -25.70 14.35
C ARG A 469 -8.04 -27.05 14.18
N THR A 470 -6.97 -27.32 14.93
CA THR A 470 -6.30 -28.63 14.92
C THR A 470 -6.98 -29.68 15.80
N ASN A 471 -7.85 -29.26 16.73
CA ASN A 471 -8.67 -30.12 17.61
C ASN A 471 -9.87 -30.80 16.90
N GLN A 472 -9.78 -31.09 15.59
CA GLN A 472 -10.70 -32.01 14.93
C GLN A 472 -10.39 -33.46 15.37
N PRO A 473 -11.41 -34.34 15.55
CA PRO A 473 -11.39 -35.44 16.52
C PRO A 473 -10.40 -36.62 16.29
N ASP A 474 -9.52 -36.56 15.28
CA ASP A 474 -8.48 -37.57 15.01
C ASP A 474 -7.03 -37.01 15.07
N LEU A 475 -6.83 -35.69 15.09
CA LEU A 475 -5.49 -35.08 15.18
C LEU A 475 -5.17 -34.73 16.63
N ALA A 476 -4.53 -35.67 17.32
CA ALA A 476 -4.04 -35.55 18.69
C ALA A 476 -2.81 -34.59 18.83
N LEU A 477 -2.89 -33.42 18.21
CA LEU A 477 -1.92 -32.31 18.29
C LEU A 477 -1.97 -31.60 19.66
N VAL A 478 -3.17 -31.48 20.22
CA VAL A 478 -3.44 -30.73 21.46
C VAL A 478 -2.63 -31.25 22.65
N THR A 479 -2.46 -32.57 22.77
CA THR A 479 -1.89 -33.23 23.96
C THR A 479 -0.42 -32.90 24.22
N LEU A 480 0.33 -32.44 23.21
CA LEU A 480 1.72 -32.00 23.37
C LEU A 480 1.92 -30.48 23.25
N ILE A 481 1.03 -29.75 22.55
CA ILE A 481 1.04 -28.28 22.57
C ILE A 481 0.64 -27.75 23.97
N GLN A 482 -0.11 -28.52 24.75
CA GLN A 482 -0.54 -28.17 26.11
C GLN A 482 0.27 -28.86 27.24
N GLN A 483 1.38 -29.54 26.95
CA GLN A 483 2.18 -30.19 28.02
C GLN A 483 3.11 -29.19 28.74
N PRO A 484 3.01 -29.05 30.08
CA PRO A 484 3.70 -27.99 30.83
C PRO A 484 5.16 -28.30 31.21
N ASP A 485 5.70 -29.47 30.83
CA ASP A 485 6.99 -29.96 31.33
C ASP A 485 8.21 -29.22 30.75
N VAL A 486 8.04 -28.36 29.76
CA VAL A 486 9.04 -27.32 29.40
C VAL A 486 8.88 -26.10 30.31
N CYS A 487 9.14 -26.32 31.61
CA CYS A 487 9.00 -25.30 32.65
C CYS A 487 10.01 -24.15 32.50
N VAL A 488 9.58 -23.05 31.88
CA VAL A 488 10.17 -21.72 32.11
C VAL A 488 9.45 -21.09 33.30
N ASP A 489 10.11 -21.09 34.46
CA ASP A 489 9.60 -20.47 35.68
C ASP A 489 9.38 -18.96 35.51
N LEU A 490 8.13 -18.52 35.66
CA LEU A 490 7.71 -17.12 35.61
C LEU A 490 7.56 -16.47 37.02
N SER A 491 8.06 -17.12 38.08
CA SER A 491 7.90 -16.68 39.47
C SER A 491 9.19 -16.29 40.20
N SER A 492 10.38 -16.60 39.68
CA SER A 492 11.65 -16.20 40.32
C SER A 492 12.19 -14.83 39.84
N PRO A 493 12.66 -13.96 40.76
CA PRO A 493 13.31 -12.70 40.39
C PRO A 493 14.70 -12.97 39.79
N ALA A 494 15.02 -12.28 38.69
CA ALA A 494 16.17 -12.56 37.83
C ALA A 494 17.50 -12.73 38.58
N ARG A 495 18.00 -13.96 38.64
CA ARG A 495 19.40 -14.24 39.02
C ARG A 495 20.32 -13.65 37.95
N ARG A 496 21.19 -12.72 38.38
CA ARG A 496 22.27 -12.19 37.52
C ARG A 496 23.13 -13.36 37.01
N PRO A 497 23.52 -13.39 35.71
CA PRO A 497 24.46 -14.39 35.23
C PRO A 497 25.77 -14.30 36.04
N GLY A 498 26.26 -15.45 36.51
CA GLY A 498 27.47 -15.51 37.31
C GLY A 498 28.69 -15.03 36.54
N ARG A 499 29.54 -14.23 37.18
CA ARG A 499 30.87 -13.88 36.67
C ARG A 499 31.67 -15.16 36.48
N VAL A 500 31.85 -15.61 35.23
CA VAL A 500 32.86 -16.63 34.90
C VAL A 500 34.23 -16.00 35.13
N SER A 501 34.78 -16.22 36.32
CA SER A 501 36.14 -15.79 36.66
C SER A 501 37.14 -16.81 36.12
N PHE A 502 37.83 -16.45 35.04
CA PHE A 502 39.11 -17.09 34.72
C PHE A 502 40.08 -16.81 35.87
N LYS A 503 40.32 -17.82 36.72
CA LYS A 503 41.50 -17.83 37.59
C LYS A 503 42.72 -18.11 36.71
N MET A 504 43.50 -17.08 36.45
CA MET A 504 44.94 -17.25 36.37
C MET A 504 45.47 -17.29 37.80
N GLU A 505 46.17 -18.36 38.15
CA GLU A 505 47.04 -18.49 39.32
C GLU A 505 48.22 -19.35 38.87
N ASP A 506 49.42 -18.95 39.26
CA ASP A 506 50.68 -19.37 38.61
C ASP A 506 51.19 -20.75 39.09
N ASP A 507 51.91 -21.46 38.22
CA ASP A 507 53.03 -22.30 38.69
C ASP A 507 54.20 -22.42 37.68
N VAL A 508 55.05 -21.40 37.69
CA VAL A 508 56.51 -21.51 37.88
C VAL A 508 57.33 -22.53 37.02
N SER A 509 58.09 -21.96 36.07
CA SER A 509 59.56 -22.13 35.84
C SER A 509 60.14 -22.77 34.56
N ARG A 510 61.25 -22.14 34.13
CA ARG A 510 62.45 -22.65 33.41
C ARG A 510 62.36 -23.05 31.92
N ALA A 511 63.01 -22.22 31.10
CA ALA A 511 63.70 -22.56 29.84
C ALA A 511 64.98 -23.41 30.13
N PRO A 512 65.75 -23.96 29.15
CA PRO A 512 65.98 -23.54 27.74
C PRO A 512 65.64 -24.69 26.74
N GLU A 513 65.99 -24.77 25.44
CA GLU A 513 67.14 -24.26 24.66
C GLU A 513 66.82 -23.80 23.22
N SER A 514 67.83 -23.12 22.67
CA SER A 514 67.94 -22.49 21.35
C SER A 514 68.17 -23.46 20.18
N ASP A 515 67.90 -22.99 18.96
CA ASP A 515 69.03 -22.74 18.03
C ASP A 515 68.78 -21.48 17.18
N GLN A 516 69.84 -20.95 16.56
CA GLN A 516 69.86 -19.74 15.74
C GLN A 516 70.20 -20.03 14.28
N LYS A 517 69.67 -19.21 13.35
CA LYS A 517 70.39 -18.35 12.37
C LYS A 517 69.44 -17.91 11.25
N LYS A 518 69.21 -16.59 11.07
CA LYS A 518 69.85 -15.69 10.09
C LYS A 518 69.05 -15.57 8.78
N ASP A 519 69.09 -14.46 8.03
CA ASP A 519 69.69 -13.11 8.20
C ASP A 519 68.54 -12.08 7.91
N LEU A 520 68.41 -10.88 8.52
CA LEU A 520 69.20 -9.63 8.35
C LEU A 520 69.27 -9.15 6.88
N ARG A 521 69.22 -7.86 6.47
CA ARG A 521 69.22 -6.49 7.07
C ARG A 521 68.94 -5.48 5.91
N LEU A 522 68.49 -4.20 5.96
CA LEU A 522 68.08 -3.13 6.91
C LEU A 522 66.78 -2.49 6.33
N ALA A 523 65.94 -1.63 6.94
CA ALA A 523 65.95 -0.67 8.06
C ALA A 523 66.30 0.82 7.74
N SER A 524 65.49 1.72 8.34
CA SER A 524 65.89 2.93 9.12
C SER A 524 66.44 4.19 8.41
N THR A 525 66.29 5.44 8.88
CA THR A 525 65.47 6.13 9.94
C THR A 525 65.63 7.67 9.77
N TRP A 526 64.80 8.50 10.41
CA TRP A 526 65.17 9.59 11.37
C TRP A 526 64.05 10.67 11.54
N SER A 527 64.02 11.27 12.73
CA SER A 527 63.30 12.51 13.11
C SER A 527 64.33 13.44 13.80
N PRO A 528 64.10 14.77 14.01
CA PRO A 528 63.33 15.19 15.21
C PRO A 528 62.63 16.59 15.16
N SER A 529 61.97 16.92 16.27
CA SER A 529 61.77 18.25 16.91
C SER A 529 60.91 19.37 16.26
N ASP A 530 59.87 19.73 17.03
CA ASP A 530 59.34 21.08 17.38
C ASP A 530 58.70 21.98 16.30
N GLY A 531 57.57 22.67 16.57
CA GLY A 531 56.74 22.67 17.79
C GLY A 531 55.48 23.56 17.66
N SER A 532 54.67 23.61 18.73
CA SER A 532 53.37 24.35 18.90
C SER A 532 52.21 23.96 17.95
N SER A 533 50.92 23.96 18.36
CA SER A 533 50.28 24.01 19.70
C SER A 533 48.77 23.71 19.60
N ILE A 534 48.18 23.05 20.63
CA ILE A 534 46.79 23.27 21.16
C ILE A 534 45.61 23.01 20.18
N GLN A 535 44.60 22.15 20.42
CA GLN A 535 44.15 21.43 21.62
C GLN A 535 43.33 20.14 21.28
N HIS A 536 42.86 19.43 22.32
CA HIS A 536 42.08 18.16 22.32
C HIS A 536 40.81 18.18 21.41
N SER A 537 40.34 17.08 20.78
CA SER A 537 40.07 15.68 21.23
C SER A 537 38.92 15.56 22.26
N PRO A 538 38.13 14.44 22.32
CA PRO A 538 38.28 13.13 21.66
C PRO A 538 37.03 12.58 20.92
N LEU A 539 37.12 11.33 20.43
CA LEU A 539 36.02 10.51 19.91
C LEU A 539 35.17 9.87 21.03
N LEU A 540 34.01 9.27 20.69
CA LEU A 540 33.68 7.89 21.14
C LEU A 540 32.51 7.23 20.37
N HIS A 541 32.23 5.96 20.72
CA HIS A 541 31.45 4.96 19.97
C HIS A 541 29.96 4.83 20.34
N SER A 542 29.28 4.00 19.55
CA SER A 542 27.88 3.54 19.63
C SER A 542 27.42 2.85 20.92
N ALA A 543 26.19 3.17 21.35
CA ALA A 543 25.20 2.28 21.97
C ALA A 543 23.80 2.83 21.60
N ALA A 544 22.86 2.08 21.02
CA ALA A 544 22.16 0.88 21.49
C ALA A 544 21.16 1.16 22.62
N SER A 545 19.86 1.10 22.30
CA SER A 545 18.73 1.36 23.20
C SER A 545 18.06 0.07 23.68
N PRO A 546 17.38 0.09 24.83
CA PRO A 546 16.27 -0.82 25.12
C PRO A 546 14.92 -0.10 25.11
N ALA A 547 13.86 -0.78 24.66
CA ALA A 547 12.49 -0.29 24.69
C ALA A 547 11.76 -0.70 25.98
N TRP A 548 10.60 -0.07 26.23
CA TRP A 548 9.61 -0.56 27.19
C TRP A 548 8.29 -0.82 26.48
N GLN A 549 7.78 -2.04 26.60
CA GLN A 549 6.36 -2.35 26.40
C GLN A 549 5.67 -2.33 27.77
N GLY A 550 4.37 -2.02 27.77
CA GLY A 550 3.51 -2.16 28.93
C GLY A 550 2.07 -2.29 28.45
N THR A 551 1.49 -3.48 28.61
CA THR A 551 0.10 -3.77 28.25
C THR A 551 -0.80 -3.84 29.48
N THR A 552 -1.99 -3.25 29.32
CA THR A 552 -3.04 -3.08 30.33
C THR A 552 -3.85 -4.35 30.58
N THR A 553 -4.34 -4.53 31.82
CA THR A 553 -5.61 -5.20 32.23
C THR A 553 -5.68 -5.18 33.77
N SER A 554 -6.81 -5.22 34.47
CA SER A 554 -8.20 -4.78 34.19
C SER A 554 -8.97 -4.76 35.54
N GLU A 555 -10.19 -4.25 35.57
CA GLU A 555 -10.93 -4.01 36.83
C GLU A 555 -11.65 -5.25 37.42
N THR A 556 -11.65 -5.29 38.75
CA THR A 556 -12.67 -5.80 39.71
C THR A 556 -13.56 -7.02 39.41
N SER A 557 -13.59 -7.99 40.34
CA SER A 557 -14.83 -8.68 40.74
C SER A 557 -14.81 -9.28 42.17
N LEU A 558 -15.48 -8.57 43.08
CA LEU A 558 -16.50 -9.04 44.04
C LEU A 558 -16.28 -10.22 45.05
N LEU A 559 -16.61 -9.88 46.31
CA LEU A 559 -17.34 -10.66 47.36
C LEU A 559 -16.59 -11.55 48.39
N ASN A 560 -16.79 -11.15 49.66
CA ASN A 560 -17.05 -11.95 50.88
C ASN A 560 -16.16 -13.14 51.29
N ALA A 561 -15.54 -13.05 52.49
CA ALA A 561 -16.13 -13.62 53.72
C ALA A 561 -15.33 -13.25 54.99
N ASN A 562 -15.96 -13.38 56.17
CA ASN A 562 -15.43 -12.99 57.48
C ASN A 562 -14.43 -14.00 58.05
N GLN A 563 -13.41 -13.54 58.79
CA GLN A 563 -13.06 -14.09 60.11
C GLN A 563 -12.20 -13.11 60.93
N GLU A 564 -12.35 -13.15 62.26
CA GLU A 564 -11.55 -12.36 63.21
C GLU A 564 -10.23 -13.08 63.57
N PRO A 565 -9.18 -12.35 64.00
CA PRO A 565 -7.85 -12.93 64.24
C PRO A 565 -7.66 -13.43 65.67
N ASP A 566 -7.00 -14.58 65.80
CA ASP A 566 -6.37 -15.06 67.04
C ASP A 566 -4.83 -14.93 66.98
N GLU A 567 -4.16 -15.25 68.09
CA GLU A 567 -2.80 -14.78 68.41
C GLU A 567 -1.62 -15.31 67.55
N ALA A 568 -0.51 -14.55 67.68
CA ALA A 568 0.89 -14.94 67.46
C ALA A 568 1.42 -15.10 66.02
N ILE A 569 2.34 -14.20 65.66
CA ILE A 569 3.75 -14.55 65.41
C ILE A 569 4.63 -13.34 65.78
N THR A 570 5.73 -13.58 66.48
CA THR A 570 6.71 -12.55 66.90
C THR A 570 7.90 -12.48 65.96
N SER A 571 8.58 -11.33 65.97
CA SER A 571 9.92 -11.04 65.39
C SER A 571 10.13 -11.24 63.88
N ILE A 572 10.47 -10.12 63.22
CA ILE A 572 11.58 -9.96 62.27
C ILE A 572 11.91 -8.45 62.21
N ASP A 573 13.19 -8.08 62.06
CA ASP A 573 13.69 -6.72 62.31
C ASP A 573 13.24 -5.66 61.29
N SER A 574 13.08 -4.42 61.78
CA SER A 574 12.73 -3.22 60.99
C SER A 574 13.81 -2.13 61.02
N HIS A 575 15.09 -2.49 60.96
CA HIS A 575 16.21 -1.53 60.92
C HIS A 575 16.42 -0.90 59.52
N CYS A 576 15.38 -0.26 58.95
CA CYS A 576 15.48 0.48 57.68
C CYS A 576 14.45 1.63 57.51
N SER A 577 14.36 2.56 58.47
CA SER A 577 13.54 3.78 58.33
C SER A 577 14.13 4.99 59.07
N SER A 578 15.00 5.77 58.42
CA SER A 578 15.75 6.86 59.07
C SER A 578 15.98 8.12 58.23
N THR A 579 15.20 8.36 57.16
CA THR A 579 15.27 9.65 56.42
C THR A 579 13.97 9.99 55.69
N TRP A 580 13.47 9.09 54.82
CA TRP A 580 12.30 9.36 53.99
C TRP A 580 11.00 9.56 54.80
N SER A 581 10.81 8.76 55.85
CA SER A 581 9.73 8.92 56.85
C SER A 581 9.67 10.35 57.41
N ASN A 582 10.82 10.87 57.82
CA ASN A 582 10.93 12.14 58.53
C ASN A 582 10.74 13.32 57.56
N ILE A 583 11.11 13.16 56.29
CA ILE A 583 10.83 14.14 55.22
C ILE A 583 9.33 14.14 54.89
N LEU A 584 8.70 12.97 54.76
CA LEU A 584 7.27 12.85 54.44
C LEU A 584 6.34 13.33 55.56
N ARG A 585 6.74 13.19 56.83
CA ARG A 585 5.99 13.74 57.98
C ARG A 585 6.27 15.24 58.23
N SER A 586 7.27 15.83 57.60
CA SER A 586 7.66 17.22 57.89
C SER A 586 6.72 18.26 57.26
N ARG A 587 6.52 19.39 57.96
CA ARG A 587 5.87 20.62 57.44
C ARG A 587 6.36 21.08 56.06
N TRP A 588 7.58 20.70 55.67
CA TRP A 588 8.16 21.03 54.37
C TRP A 588 7.52 20.28 53.18
N LEU A 589 6.82 19.17 53.39
CA LEU A 589 6.16 18.43 52.31
C LEU A 589 5.12 19.29 51.55
N MET A 590 4.34 20.11 52.27
CA MET A 590 3.39 21.05 51.67
C MET A 590 4.07 22.05 50.71
N VAL A 591 5.27 22.50 51.08
CA VAL A 591 6.08 23.44 50.26
C VAL A 591 6.70 22.71 49.06
N ALA A 592 7.20 21.50 49.26
CA ALA A 592 7.74 20.67 48.18
C ALA A 592 6.69 20.38 47.10
N CYS A 593 5.48 19.96 47.49
CA CYS A 593 4.38 19.75 46.56
C CYS A 593 3.98 21.04 45.82
N LEU A 594 3.91 22.20 46.49
CA LEU A 594 3.66 23.47 45.81
C LEU A 594 4.75 23.80 44.76
N VAL A 595 6.03 23.60 45.10
CA VAL A 595 7.14 23.83 44.15
C VAL A 595 7.08 22.87 42.96
N PHE A 596 6.89 21.56 43.18
CA PHE A 596 6.73 20.59 42.08
C PHE A 596 5.50 20.90 41.21
N GLY A 597 4.40 21.35 41.80
CA GLY A 597 3.20 21.79 41.09
C GLY A 597 3.48 22.94 40.13
N ILE A 598 4.20 23.97 40.60
CA ILE A 598 4.64 25.12 39.81
C ILE A 598 5.62 24.70 38.70
N SER A 599 6.63 23.88 39.01
CA SER A 599 7.59 23.40 38.01
C SER A 599 6.92 22.64 36.87
N ALA A 600 5.92 21.80 37.17
CA ALA A 600 5.14 21.09 36.15
C ALA A 600 4.29 22.03 35.28
N ALA A 601 3.74 23.11 35.85
CA ALA A 601 3.00 24.12 35.08
C ALA A 601 3.91 24.95 34.15
N VAL A 602 5.10 25.34 34.62
CA VAL A 602 6.13 25.99 33.78
C VAL A 602 6.58 25.05 32.66
N GLY A 603 6.73 23.76 32.94
CA GLY A 603 6.98 22.74 31.91
C GLY A 603 5.88 22.65 30.86
N HIS A 604 4.61 22.77 31.26
CA HIS A 604 3.46 22.75 30.34
C HIS A 604 3.39 24.01 29.44
N ASP A 605 3.60 25.21 30.01
CA ASP A 605 3.69 26.45 29.22
C ASP A 605 4.85 26.40 28.22
N THR A 606 6.03 25.95 28.67
CA THR A 606 7.23 25.78 27.84
C THR A 606 7.03 24.76 26.71
N LEU A 607 6.36 23.63 27.00
CA LEU A 607 6.05 22.61 26.00
C LEU A 607 5.13 23.17 24.91
N ASN A 608 4.05 23.84 25.30
CA ASN A 608 3.07 24.37 24.36
C ASN A 608 3.63 25.54 23.54
N GLU A 609 4.47 26.39 24.15
CA GLU A 609 5.23 27.43 23.45
C GLU A 609 6.24 26.83 22.46
N CYS A 610 6.91 25.73 22.81
CA CYS A 610 7.82 25.03 21.90
C CYS A 610 7.09 24.28 20.76
N LEU A 611 5.81 23.94 20.92
CA LEU A 611 5.01 23.30 19.88
C LEU A 611 4.29 24.28 18.95
N SER A 612 3.93 25.47 19.44
CA SER A 612 3.20 26.48 18.67
C SER A 612 3.89 26.82 17.34
N GLY A 613 3.13 26.75 16.24
CA GLY A 613 3.64 26.97 14.88
C GLY A 613 4.35 25.78 14.24
N LYS A 614 4.52 24.65 14.94
CA LYS A 614 5.04 23.41 14.35
C LYS A 614 3.91 22.53 13.80
N GLU A 615 4.27 21.76 12.79
CA GLU A 615 3.45 20.71 12.20
C GLU A 615 3.11 19.62 13.23
N ALA A 616 1.86 19.15 13.26
CA ALA A 616 1.32 18.26 14.28
C ALA A 616 1.74 16.77 14.14
N LYS A 617 2.97 16.51 13.69
CA LYS A 617 3.56 15.17 13.62
C LYS A 617 3.54 14.52 15.02
N ASN A 618 2.97 13.32 15.10
CA ASN A 618 2.69 12.59 16.36
C ASN A 618 1.78 13.35 17.35
N GLN A 619 0.76 14.08 16.87
CA GLN A 619 -0.24 14.84 17.64
C GLN A 619 -0.65 14.18 18.99
N ILE A 620 -1.02 12.89 18.96
CA ILE A 620 -1.50 12.14 20.13
C ILE A 620 -0.44 12.09 21.25
N TRP A 621 0.84 11.97 20.90
CA TRP A 621 1.92 11.88 21.89
C TRP A 621 2.17 13.23 22.58
N TRP A 622 2.23 14.32 21.81
CA TRP A 622 2.42 15.67 22.35
C TRP A 622 1.26 16.12 23.24
N LEU A 623 0.01 15.86 22.83
CA LEU A 623 -1.17 16.15 23.66
C LEU A 623 -1.19 15.34 24.96
N ARG A 624 -0.82 14.05 24.93
CA ARG A 624 -0.66 13.21 26.13
C ARG A 624 0.44 13.74 27.06
N LEU A 625 1.54 14.27 26.52
CA LEU A 625 2.62 14.87 27.33
C LEU A 625 2.16 16.14 28.04
N GLY A 626 1.45 17.04 27.34
CA GLY A 626 0.84 18.24 27.95
C GLY A 626 -0.19 17.89 29.03
N GLN A 627 -1.08 16.93 28.76
CA GLN A 627 -2.02 16.38 29.74
C GLN A 627 -1.32 15.77 30.97
N SER A 628 -0.19 15.09 30.78
CA SER A 628 0.60 14.52 31.87
C SER A 628 1.21 15.59 32.77
N LEU A 629 1.77 16.66 32.19
CA LEU A 629 2.30 17.80 32.96
C LEU A 629 1.17 18.56 33.69
N ALA A 630 0.01 18.73 33.05
CA ALA A 630 -1.17 19.30 33.69
C ALA A 630 -1.68 18.45 34.87
N PHE A 631 -1.70 17.13 34.72
CA PHE A 631 -2.07 16.20 35.79
C PHE A 631 -1.09 16.25 36.96
N ILE A 632 0.23 16.20 36.71
CA ILE A 632 1.27 16.30 37.76
C ILE A 632 1.15 17.62 38.51
N SER A 633 0.94 18.73 37.78
CA SER A 633 0.73 20.05 38.38
C SER A 633 -0.50 20.10 39.28
N LYS A 634 -1.64 19.57 38.80
CA LYS A 634 -2.91 19.51 39.55
C LYS A 634 -2.82 18.59 40.77
N ALA A 635 -2.26 17.39 40.62
CA ALA A 635 -2.13 16.41 41.71
C ALA A 635 -1.31 16.97 42.88
N ASN A 636 -0.14 17.54 42.60
CA ASN A 636 0.70 18.19 43.62
C ASN A 636 0.00 19.38 44.28
N SER A 637 -0.74 20.19 43.49
CA SER A 637 -1.53 21.31 44.01
C SER A 637 -2.65 20.85 44.95
N THR A 638 -3.37 19.78 44.58
CA THR A 638 -4.40 19.18 45.43
C THR A 638 -3.79 18.64 46.72
N ILE A 639 -2.70 17.86 46.66
CA ILE A 639 -2.02 17.31 47.85
C ILE A 639 -1.57 18.42 48.81
N ALA A 640 -0.94 19.49 48.29
CA ALA A 640 -0.52 20.63 49.10
C ALA A 640 -1.71 21.32 49.81
N VAL A 641 -2.87 21.44 49.14
CA VAL A 641 -4.10 21.96 49.75
C VAL A 641 -4.72 20.99 50.75
N SER A 642 -4.78 19.68 50.47
CA SER A 642 -5.35 18.68 51.38
C SER A 642 -4.59 18.64 52.71
N LEU A 643 -3.26 18.64 52.66
CA LEU A 643 -2.40 18.69 53.84
C LEU A 643 -2.62 19.99 54.64
N ALA A 644 -2.63 21.15 53.96
CA ALA A 644 -2.86 22.43 54.62
C ALA A 644 -4.26 22.52 55.26
N TYR A 645 -5.30 22.08 54.54
CA TYR A 645 -6.69 21.98 54.99
C TYR A 645 -6.79 21.16 56.29
N GLN A 646 -6.16 19.98 56.36
CA GLN A 646 -6.14 19.15 57.57
C GLN A 646 -5.55 19.89 58.77
N GLN A 647 -4.39 20.56 58.62
CA GLN A 647 -3.75 21.27 59.74
C GLN A 647 -4.60 22.47 60.20
N ILE A 648 -5.21 23.21 59.27
CA ILE A 648 -6.04 24.39 59.62
C ILE A 648 -7.39 23.96 60.23
N ALA A 649 -7.98 22.84 59.78
CA ALA A 649 -9.19 22.27 60.39
C ALA A 649 -8.94 21.86 61.85
N TRP A 650 -7.85 21.13 62.11
CA TRP A 650 -7.42 20.76 63.47
C TRP A 650 -7.21 21.99 64.37
N THR A 651 -6.43 22.98 63.92
CA THR A 651 -6.21 24.22 64.67
C THR A 651 -7.51 25.00 64.90
N SER A 652 -8.48 24.93 63.97
CA SER A 652 -9.79 25.57 64.14
C SER A 652 -10.60 24.93 65.27
N VAL A 653 -10.66 23.59 65.34
CA VAL A 653 -11.42 22.84 66.37
C VAL A 653 -10.75 22.88 67.75
N ALA A 654 -9.44 23.09 67.81
CA ALA A 654 -8.72 23.36 69.07
C ALA A 654 -9.00 24.78 69.64
N HIS A 655 -9.32 25.76 68.78
CA HIS A 655 -9.46 27.17 69.15
C HIS A 655 -10.89 27.73 69.11
N ARG A 656 -11.86 26.98 68.59
CA ARG A 656 -13.27 27.40 68.45
C ARG A 656 -14.19 26.24 68.79
N ASN A 657 -15.25 26.51 69.53
CA ASN A 657 -16.24 25.49 69.91
C ASN A 657 -17.19 25.28 68.72
N PHE A 658 -17.42 24.03 68.31
CA PHE A 658 -18.29 23.64 67.19
C PHE A 658 -19.36 22.65 67.68
N SER A 659 -20.55 22.62 67.06
CA SER A 659 -21.46 21.48 67.22
C SER A 659 -20.83 20.19 66.67
N VAL A 660 -21.25 19.02 67.16
CA VAL A 660 -20.76 17.72 66.63
C VAL A 660 -20.95 17.65 65.11
N HIS A 661 -22.14 18.05 64.63
CA HIS A 661 -22.44 18.13 63.21
C HIS A 661 -21.52 19.09 62.44
N ALA A 662 -21.10 20.20 63.03
CA ALA A 662 -20.18 21.13 62.38
C ALA A 662 -18.72 20.67 62.38
N VAL A 663 -18.28 19.85 63.34
CA VAL A 663 -16.96 19.18 63.28
C VAL A 663 -16.96 18.11 62.18
N ASP A 664 -18.01 17.28 62.15
CA ASP A 664 -18.20 16.22 61.15
C ASP A 664 -18.20 16.82 59.73
N SER A 665 -19.01 17.86 59.49
CA SER A 665 -18.98 18.59 58.21
C SER A 665 -17.62 19.24 57.90
N LEU A 666 -16.91 19.78 58.90
CA LEU A 666 -15.64 20.49 58.67
C LEU A 666 -14.53 19.57 58.15
N PHE A 667 -14.46 18.32 58.63
CA PHE A 667 -13.52 17.30 58.14
C PHE A 667 -14.09 16.49 56.97
N GLY A 668 -15.41 16.32 56.89
CA GLY A 668 -16.09 15.63 55.79
C GLY A 668 -16.11 16.40 54.47
N ALA A 669 -16.03 17.73 54.49
CA ALA A 669 -16.13 18.59 53.30
C ALA A 669 -15.11 18.33 52.18
N ALA A 670 -13.96 17.71 52.49
CA ALA A 670 -13.00 17.27 51.47
C ALA A 670 -13.43 16.02 50.68
N HIS A 671 -14.40 15.25 51.19
CA HIS A 671 -14.78 13.93 50.69
C HIS A 671 -16.29 13.82 50.37
N ASN A 672 -17.14 14.61 51.03
CA ASN A 672 -18.56 14.75 50.75
C ASN A 672 -18.91 16.22 50.46
N ALA A 673 -19.35 16.51 49.23
CA ALA A 673 -19.73 17.86 48.81
C ALA A 673 -20.99 18.40 49.52
N ILE A 674 -21.83 17.54 50.12
CA ILE A 674 -23.03 17.98 50.86
C ILE A 674 -22.62 18.73 52.14
N GLU A 675 -21.49 18.36 52.76
CA GLU A 675 -20.99 19.03 53.97
C GLU A 675 -20.56 20.48 53.73
N LEU A 676 -20.30 20.87 52.47
CA LEU A 676 -20.07 22.27 52.08
C LEU A 676 -21.31 23.16 52.30
N LEU A 677 -22.49 22.59 52.56
CA LEU A 677 -23.71 23.35 52.86
C LEU A 677 -23.86 23.71 54.35
N ASN A 678 -22.96 23.26 55.23
CA ASN A 678 -23.04 23.54 56.67
C ASN A 678 -22.72 25.02 56.98
N ALA A 679 -23.77 25.79 57.29
CA ALA A 679 -23.69 27.22 57.59
C ALA A 679 -22.89 27.54 58.87
N GLU A 680 -22.83 26.63 59.86
CA GLU A 680 -21.99 26.82 61.06
C GLU A 680 -20.51 26.67 60.71
N ALA A 681 -20.15 25.65 59.93
CA ALA A 681 -18.78 25.42 59.47
C ALA A 681 -18.26 26.60 58.63
N TRP A 682 -19.08 27.15 57.72
CA TRP A 682 -18.76 28.40 57.02
C TRP A 682 -18.61 29.60 57.96
N LYS A 683 -19.57 29.83 58.87
CA LYS A 683 -19.52 30.99 59.79
C LYS A 683 -18.32 30.95 60.74
N LYS A 684 -17.90 29.76 61.16
CA LYS A 684 -16.79 29.57 62.11
C LYS A 684 -15.44 29.31 61.45
N SER A 685 -15.36 28.79 60.22
CA SER A 685 -14.11 28.45 59.52
C SER A 685 -14.21 28.55 57.99
N TRP A 686 -14.78 29.64 57.47
CA TRP A 686 -14.89 29.97 56.04
C TRP A 686 -13.66 29.63 55.18
N PHE A 687 -12.44 29.87 55.70
CA PHE A 687 -11.20 29.60 54.97
C PHE A 687 -10.93 28.11 54.77
N VAL A 688 -11.26 27.26 55.75
CA VAL A 688 -11.18 25.79 55.64
C VAL A 688 -12.19 25.30 54.60
N MET A 689 -13.41 25.86 54.61
CA MET A 689 -14.46 25.52 53.63
C MET A 689 -14.09 25.97 52.19
N LEU A 690 -13.37 27.07 52.02
CA LEU A 690 -12.83 27.48 50.71
C LEU A 690 -11.73 26.55 50.20
N LEU A 691 -10.85 26.04 51.07
CA LEU A 691 -9.85 25.03 50.68
C LEU A 691 -10.51 23.70 50.28
N ALA A 692 -11.58 23.30 50.98
CA ALA A 692 -12.41 22.16 50.57
C ALA A 692 -13.08 22.41 49.21
N LEU A 693 -13.73 23.57 49.01
CA LEU A 693 -14.34 23.95 47.74
C LEU A 693 -13.33 23.97 46.58
N TYR A 694 -12.10 24.44 46.81
CA TYR A 694 -11.02 24.37 45.81
C TYR A 694 -10.69 22.92 45.41
N MET A 695 -10.68 21.96 46.35
CA MET A 695 -10.42 20.56 46.01
C MET A 695 -11.48 20.01 45.03
N TRP A 696 -12.76 20.33 45.23
CA TRP A 696 -13.86 19.99 44.31
C TRP A 696 -13.80 20.72 42.97
N ILE A 697 -13.32 21.97 42.93
CA ILE A 697 -13.17 22.78 41.71
C ILE A 697 -11.90 22.41 40.93
N SER A 698 -10.89 21.82 41.59
CA SER A 698 -9.59 21.47 40.99
C SER A 698 -9.61 20.61 39.70
N PRO A 699 -10.60 19.75 39.40
CA PRO A 699 -10.67 19.05 38.11
C PRO A 699 -10.81 20.00 36.91
N LEU A 700 -11.45 21.16 37.08
CA LEU A 700 -11.60 22.16 36.01
C LEU A 700 -10.24 22.71 35.55
N VAL A 701 -9.21 22.70 36.40
CA VAL A 701 -7.85 23.09 36.02
C VAL A 701 -7.32 22.21 34.88
N VAL A 702 -7.52 20.89 34.96
CA VAL A 702 -7.08 19.97 33.90
C VAL A 702 -7.90 20.17 32.62
N ILE A 703 -9.21 20.35 32.75
CA ILE A 703 -10.12 20.56 31.59
C ILE A 703 -9.72 21.84 30.84
N PHE A 704 -9.65 22.99 31.51
CA PHE A 704 -9.31 24.26 30.85
C PHE A 704 -7.86 24.32 30.37
N THR A 705 -6.90 23.68 31.04
CA THR A 705 -5.51 23.66 30.57
C THR A 705 -5.31 22.75 29.35
N SER A 706 -6.06 21.66 29.23
CA SER A 706 -6.01 20.77 28.06
C SER A 706 -6.54 21.41 26.76
N ALA A 707 -7.47 22.37 26.87
CA ALA A 707 -8.07 23.08 25.74
C ALA A 707 -7.25 24.28 25.22
N THR A 708 -5.95 24.34 25.56
CA THR A 708 -5.08 25.51 25.23
C THR A 708 -4.18 25.31 24.03
N LEU A 709 -3.98 24.07 23.57
CA LEU A 709 -3.17 23.73 22.38
C LEU A 709 -4.06 23.03 21.34
N ASN A 710 -4.50 23.80 20.33
CA ASN A 710 -5.34 23.28 19.25
C ASN A 710 -4.48 22.84 18.06
N VAL A 711 -5.06 22.03 17.17
CA VAL A 711 -4.51 21.77 15.82
C VAL A 711 -5.46 22.37 14.79
N ASP A 712 -4.94 23.17 13.87
CA ASP A 712 -5.71 23.85 12.82
C ASP A 712 -4.92 23.84 11.49
N SER A 713 -5.61 23.98 10.35
CA SER A 713 -4.99 24.05 9.02
C SER A 713 -4.69 25.51 8.65
N GLN A 714 -3.50 25.79 8.13
CA GLN A 714 -3.24 27.12 7.57
C GLN A 714 -4.04 27.29 6.27
N VAL A 715 -4.72 28.43 6.12
CA VAL A 715 -5.52 28.77 4.93
C VAL A 715 -4.90 29.97 4.23
N ASP A 716 -4.45 29.73 3.01
CA ASP A 716 -3.96 30.73 2.06
C ASP A 716 -5.03 30.98 0.98
N ARG A 717 -4.97 32.15 0.32
CA ARG A 717 -5.96 32.64 -0.66
C ARG A 717 -5.41 32.85 -2.06
N THR A 718 -4.12 32.60 -2.27
CA THR A 718 -3.44 32.74 -3.57
C THR A 718 -2.77 31.43 -3.96
N CYS A 719 -2.90 31.08 -5.24
CA CYS A 719 -2.22 29.96 -5.88
C CYS A 719 -1.41 30.50 -7.07
N HIS A 720 -0.38 29.76 -7.46
CA HIS A 720 0.46 30.10 -8.61
C HIS A 720 0.16 29.16 -9.78
N ASN A 721 0.67 29.49 -10.97
CA ASN A 721 0.61 28.62 -12.17
C ASN A 721 -0.80 28.15 -12.60
N VAL A 722 -1.89 28.75 -12.10
CA VAL A 722 -3.27 28.39 -12.49
C VAL A 722 -3.47 28.69 -13.97
N ARG A 723 -3.95 27.70 -14.73
CA ARG A 723 -4.20 27.79 -16.17
C ARG A 723 -5.70 27.80 -16.47
N THR A 724 -6.06 28.39 -17.60
CA THR A 724 -7.42 28.42 -18.18
C THR A 724 -7.32 28.17 -19.70
N LEU A 725 -8.45 28.17 -20.40
CA LEU A 725 -8.51 28.06 -21.85
C LEU A 725 -8.85 29.42 -22.50
N ASN A 726 -8.28 29.69 -23.66
CA ASN A 726 -8.64 30.82 -24.52
C ASN A 726 -8.49 30.42 -25.99
N PHE A 727 -9.60 30.05 -26.64
CA PHE A 727 -9.59 29.61 -28.05
C PHE A 727 -9.34 30.74 -29.06
N ASP A 728 -9.48 32.02 -28.68
CA ASP A 728 -9.10 33.15 -29.54
C ASP A 728 -7.59 33.15 -29.85
N HIS A 729 -6.78 32.36 -29.13
CA HIS A 729 -5.37 32.13 -29.44
C HIS A 729 -5.09 31.48 -30.79
N GLU A 730 -5.99 30.66 -31.34
CA GLU A 730 -5.87 30.19 -32.72
C GLU A 730 -6.00 31.41 -33.67
N ALA A 731 -7.01 32.25 -33.46
CA ALA A 731 -7.29 33.46 -34.25
C ALA A 731 -6.25 34.60 -34.14
N LYS A 732 -5.19 34.48 -33.32
CA LYS A 732 -4.18 35.56 -33.17
C LYS A 732 -3.17 35.65 -34.33
N LYS A 733 -2.97 34.59 -35.14
CA LYS A 733 -2.10 34.59 -36.35
C LYS A 733 -2.54 33.54 -37.38
N LYS A 734 -2.42 33.83 -38.68
CA LYS A 734 -2.55 32.86 -39.79
C LYS A 734 -1.81 31.54 -39.49
N TRP A 735 -2.30 30.41 -39.99
CA TRP A 735 -1.75 29.11 -39.63
C TRP A 735 -0.35 28.90 -40.23
N THR A 736 -0.10 29.46 -41.41
CA THR A 736 1.24 29.58 -42.01
C THR A 736 2.30 30.22 -41.08
N HIS A 737 1.91 31.03 -40.10
CA HIS A 737 2.84 31.74 -39.23
C HIS A 737 3.11 30.97 -37.92
N TRP A 738 4.38 30.64 -37.66
CA TRP A 738 4.78 29.95 -36.44
C TRP A 738 4.50 30.78 -35.17
N ARG A 739 4.10 30.05 -34.12
CA ARG A 739 3.88 30.53 -32.74
C ARG A 739 4.33 29.43 -31.78
N LYS A 740 4.86 29.81 -30.62
CA LYS A 740 5.37 28.89 -29.58
C LYS A 740 4.61 29.12 -28.27
N ALA A 741 4.49 28.08 -27.44
CA ALA A 741 4.01 28.19 -26.07
C ALA A 741 5.08 28.85 -25.17
N GLU A 742 4.71 29.36 -23.98
CA GLU A 742 5.65 30.08 -23.12
C GLU A 742 6.70 29.14 -22.49
N GLY A 743 7.88 29.12 -23.09
CA GLY A 743 8.99 28.25 -22.69
C GLY A 743 9.54 27.37 -23.81
N GLU A 744 8.76 27.16 -24.87
CA GLU A 744 9.20 26.38 -26.03
C GLU A 744 10.18 27.18 -26.88
N GLU A 745 11.47 26.81 -26.83
CA GLU A 745 12.52 27.47 -27.62
C GLU A 745 12.68 26.85 -29.01
N ILE A 746 12.35 25.56 -29.18
CA ILE A 746 12.61 24.81 -30.42
C ILE A 746 11.31 24.53 -31.18
N LEU A 747 10.32 23.93 -30.51
CA LEU A 747 9.08 23.44 -31.15
C LEU A 747 8.06 24.54 -31.46
N GLN A 748 7.14 24.25 -32.37
CA GLN A 748 5.92 25.04 -32.60
C GLN A 748 4.86 24.61 -31.56
N GLY A 749 4.11 25.57 -31.03
CA GLY A 749 3.03 25.27 -30.08
C GLY A 749 1.90 24.48 -30.75
N GLY A 750 1.35 23.52 -30.03
CA GLY A 750 0.27 22.65 -30.50
C GLY A 750 -0.99 23.43 -30.85
N ARG A 751 -1.61 23.08 -31.97
CA ARG A 751 -2.94 23.52 -32.39
C ARG A 751 -3.89 22.34 -32.29
N ILE A 752 -5.19 22.57 -32.12
CA ILE A 752 -6.18 21.46 -32.17
C ILE A 752 -6.68 21.15 -33.58
N SER A 753 -6.38 22.01 -34.55
CA SER A 753 -6.74 21.88 -35.97
C SER A 753 -5.51 21.67 -36.85
N TRP A 754 -5.62 20.79 -37.85
CA TRP A 754 -4.67 20.66 -38.95
C TRP A 754 -5.18 21.39 -40.21
N TYR A 755 -4.24 21.88 -41.03
CA TYR A 755 -4.53 22.81 -42.12
C TYR A 755 -3.66 22.59 -43.37
N ASN A 756 -4.05 23.24 -44.46
CA ASN A 756 -3.33 23.38 -45.74
C ASN A 756 -3.38 24.84 -46.22
N ASP A 757 -2.65 25.14 -47.30
CA ASP A 757 -2.88 26.30 -48.17
C ASP A 757 -3.37 25.85 -49.56
N THR A 758 -3.97 26.76 -50.32
CA THR A 758 -4.38 26.49 -51.72
C THR A 758 -3.22 26.63 -52.72
N LEU A 759 -2.23 27.46 -52.40
CA LEU A 759 -0.94 27.61 -53.10
C LEU A 759 0.15 28.00 -52.08
N PRO A 760 1.28 27.28 -51.98
CA PRO A 760 2.39 27.68 -51.14
C PRO A 760 3.18 28.84 -51.76
N ASP A 761 3.61 29.78 -50.92
CA ASP A 761 4.49 30.93 -51.23
C ASP A 761 3.98 32.01 -52.22
N GLU A 762 2.66 32.12 -52.46
CA GLU A 762 2.06 33.26 -53.21
C GLU A 762 1.02 34.05 -52.39
N ASP A 763 1.26 35.35 -52.14
CA ASP A 763 0.25 36.30 -51.59
C ASP A 763 -0.75 36.75 -52.67
N GLY A 764 -1.51 35.79 -53.23
CA GLY A 764 -2.54 36.02 -54.25
C GLY A 764 -3.94 36.28 -53.66
N PRO A 765 -4.85 36.95 -54.40
CA PRO A 765 -6.23 37.20 -53.95
C PRO A 765 -7.06 35.92 -53.78
N ASP A 766 -6.61 34.80 -54.35
CA ASP A 766 -7.23 33.48 -54.29
C ASP A 766 -6.46 32.46 -53.43
N VAL A 767 -5.45 32.92 -52.68
CA VAL A 767 -4.68 32.07 -51.76
C VAL A 767 -5.23 32.19 -50.33
N PHE A 768 -5.51 31.04 -49.71
CA PHE A 768 -6.04 30.97 -48.34
C PHE A 768 -5.66 29.68 -47.61
N ASP A 769 -5.53 29.77 -46.28
CA ASP A 769 -5.34 28.63 -45.38
C ASP A 769 -6.70 27.92 -45.18
N PHE A 770 -6.80 26.58 -45.29
CA PHE A 770 -8.05 25.81 -45.07
C PHE A 770 -7.85 24.61 -44.13
N TRP A 771 -8.93 24.15 -43.48
CA TRP A 771 -8.93 23.02 -42.54
C TRP A 771 -8.93 21.66 -43.26
N ILE A 772 -8.23 20.66 -42.69
CA ILE A 772 -8.25 19.28 -43.21
C ILE A 772 -8.83 18.30 -42.19
N SER A 773 -8.38 18.37 -40.94
CA SER A 773 -8.63 17.35 -39.93
C SER A 773 -8.30 17.86 -38.51
N PRO A 774 -8.75 17.16 -37.45
CA PRO A 774 -8.24 17.36 -36.08
C PRO A 774 -6.74 17.10 -36.01
N SER A 775 -6.02 17.79 -35.12
CA SER A 775 -4.59 17.55 -34.93
C SER A 775 -4.28 16.26 -34.15
N GLY A 776 -3.07 15.73 -34.30
CA GLY A 776 -2.60 14.59 -33.52
C GLY A 776 -2.59 14.81 -32.00
N PHE A 777 -2.39 16.04 -31.54
CA PHE A 777 -2.51 16.41 -30.12
C PHE A 777 -3.95 16.21 -29.62
N LEU A 778 -4.93 16.68 -30.40
CA LEU A 778 -6.34 16.47 -30.08
C LEU A 778 -6.72 14.99 -30.19
N GLU A 779 -6.17 14.24 -31.14
CA GLU A 779 -6.43 12.80 -31.32
C GLU A 779 -5.99 11.99 -30.08
N GLU A 780 -4.78 12.23 -29.55
CA GLU A 780 -4.27 11.53 -28.36
C GLU A 780 -5.12 11.83 -27.11
N ILE A 781 -5.50 13.10 -26.91
CA ILE A 781 -6.35 13.53 -25.79
C ILE A 781 -7.76 12.93 -25.97
N ALA A 782 -8.36 13.04 -27.15
CA ALA A 782 -9.70 12.54 -27.43
C ALA A 782 -9.81 11.02 -27.26
N SER A 783 -8.90 10.24 -27.85
CA SER A 783 -8.91 8.78 -27.73
C SER A 783 -8.90 8.32 -26.27
N ARG A 784 -8.06 8.96 -25.43
CA ARG A 784 -7.98 8.66 -23.99
C ARG A 784 -9.22 9.08 -23.23
N VAL A 785 -9.75 10.28 -23.45
CA VAL A 785 -10.93 10.79 -22.72
C VAL A 785 -12.20 10.05 -23.10
N LEU A 786 -12.45 9.85 -24.40
CA LEU A 786 -13.69 9.25 -24.90
C LEU A 786 -13.80 7.77 -24.51
N THR A 787 -12.67 7.05 -24.45
CA THR A 787 -12.59 5.69 -23.90
C THR A 787 -12.61 5.68 -22.36
N GLY A 788 -11.89 6.61 -21.73
CA GLY A 788 -11.69 6.67 -20.28
C GLY A 788 -12.89 7.22 -19.49
N GLY A 789 -13.73 8.04 -20.11
CA GLY A 789 -14.90 8.70 -19.50
C GLY A 789 -14.55 9.59 -18.29
N GLN A 790 -13.35 10.17 -18.27
CA GLN A 790 -12.83 11.08 -17.25
C GLN A 790 -11.87 12.07 -17.92
N ALA A 791 -11.74 13.28 -17.37
CA ALA A 791 -10.75 14.24 -17.85
C ALA A 791 -9.32 13.80 -17.50
N LEU A 792 -8.36 14.08 -18.39
CA LEU A 792 -6.93 13.94 -18.12
C LEU A 792 -6.44 15.07 -17.23
N GLN A 793 -5.61 14.72 -16.26
CA GLN A 793 -4.76 15.64 -15.52
C GLN A 793 -3.32 15.50 -16.03
N ARG A 794 -2.49 16.52 -15.84
CA ARG A 794 -1.04 16.37 -15.94
C ARG A 794 -0.48 15.84 -14.62
N ASP A 795 0.58 15.06 -14.66
CA ASP A 795 1.31 14.65 -13.46
C ASP A 795 1.84 15.89 -12.70
N GLU A 796 1.91 15.80 -11.37
CA GLU A 796 2.39 16.85 -10.44
C GLU A 796 1.65 18.21 -10.51
N VAL A 797 0.57 18.34 -11.29
CA VAL A 797 -0.19 19.60 -11.48
C VAL A 797 -0.78 20.17 -10.18
N ALA A 798 -1.11 19.29 -9.23
CA ALA A 798 -1.59 19.70 -7.91
C ALA A 798 -0.47 20.39 -7.11
N ASP A 799 0.74 19.84 -7.10
CA ASP A 799 1.89 20.40 -6.39
C ASP A 799 2.45 21.64 -7.12
N GLU A 800 2.33 21.74 -8.45
CA GLU A 800 2.66 22.94 -9.24
C GLU A 800 1.78 24.15 -8.88
N ILE A 801 0.50 23.91 -8.60
CA ILE A 801 -0.52 24.97 -8.39
C ILE A 801 -0.74 25.26 -6.90
N CYS A 802 -0.86 24.22 -6.07
CA CYS A 802 -1.08 24.34 -4.63
C CYS A 802 0.23 24.46 -3.84
N GLY A 803 1.35 23.98 -4.37
CA GLY A 803 2.60 23.80 -3.63
C GLY A 803 2.60 22.51 -2.80
N GLU A 804 3.80 21.90 -2.65
CA GLU A 804 4.01 20.65 -1.91
C GLU A 804 3.31 20.66 -0.55
N GLY A 805 2.47 19.66 -0.30
CA GLY A 805 1.77 19.49 0.98
C GLY A 805 0.54 20.38 1.19
N TYR A 806 -0.01 21.02 0.14
CA TYR A 806 -1.28 21.75 0.19
C TYR A 806 -2.36 21.11 -0.71
N ASP A 807 -3.58 20.99 -0.20
CA ASP A 807 -4.78 20.82 -1.02
C ASP A 807 -5.29 22.22 -1.44
N CYS A 808 -5.81 22.41 -2.65
CA CYS A 808 -6.37 23.70 -3.05
C CYS A 808 -7.54 23.64 -4.04
N SER A 809 -8.38 24.67 -4.05
CA SER A 809 -9.50 24.81 -4.98
C SER A 809 -9.58 26.22 -5.57
N THR A 810 -9.81 26.34 -6.87
CA THR A 810 -9.94 27.62 -7.59
C THR A 810 -11.02 27.55 -8.66
N ILE A 811 -11.61 28.69 -9.02
CA ILE A 811 -12.65 28.77 -10.04
C ILE A 811 -12.07 29.49 -11.26
N ILE A 812 -11.97 28.77 -12.38
CA ILE A 812 -11.57 29.33 -13.66
C ILE A 812 -12.79 29.66 -14.53
N TYR A 813 -12.56 30.57 -15.48
CA TYR A 813 -13.56 31.03 -16.44
C TYR A 813 -12.92 31.00 -17.84
N PHE A 814 -13.66 30.49 -18.81
CA PHE A 814 -13.29 30.52 -20.23
C PHE A 814 -14.54 30.49 -21.11
N THR A 815 -14.38 30.90 -22.37
CA THR A 815 -15.37 30.69 -23.44
C THR A 815 -14.85 29.59 -24.35
N GLY A 816 -15.70 28.67 -24.77
CA GLY A 816 -15.33 27.54 -25.63
C GLY A 816 -16.55 26.85 -26.23
N PRO A 817 -16.36 25.73 -26.95
CA PRO A 817 -17.46 24.99 -27.57
C PRO A 817 -18.25 24.19 -26.52
N GLY A 818 -19.56 24.00 -26.74
CA GLY A 818 -20.42 23.17 -25.88
C GLY A 818 -21.68 22.70 -26.59
N TYR A 819 -22.18 21.51 -26.25
CA TYR A 819 -23.43 20.98 -26.81
C TYR A 819 -24.64 21.30 -25.93
N LYS A 820 -25.70 21.81 -26.54
CA LYS A 820 -27.00 22.06 -25.91
C LYS A 820 -28.03 21.07 -26.45
N CYS A 821 -28.56 20.21 -25.58
CA CYS A 821 -29.56 19.21 -25.95
C CYS A 821 -30.99 19.64 -25.57
N GLU A 822 -31.99 19.22 -26.36
CA GLU A 822 -33.41 19.33 -26.06
C GLU A 822 -34.12 17.98 -26.29
N GLN A 823 -34.96 17.58 -25.32
CA GLN A 823 -35.76 16.35 -25.38
C GLN A 823 -37.07 16.58 -26.17
N LEU A 824 -37.20 15.85 -27.28
CA LEU A 824 -38.28 16.03 -28.27
C LEU A 824 -39.45 15.09 -28.04
N ALA A 825 -39.21 13.88 -27.55
CA ALA A 825 -40.23 12.96 -27.04
C ALA A 825 -39.66 11.97 -26.01
N ASN A 826 -40.55 11.45 -25.17
CA ASN A 826 -40.25 10.55 -24.05
C ASN A 826 -41.43 9.58 -23.87
N GLY A 827 -41.17 8.27 -23.90
CA GLY A 827 -42.18 7.21 -23.87
C GLY A 827 -42.77 6.87 -25.25
N THR A 828 -43.24 5.62 -25.38
CA THR A 828 -43.70 5.00 -26.65
C THR A 828 -44.77 5.79 -27.39
N ASN A 829 -45.82 6.23 -26.68
CA ASN A 829 -46.98 6.90 -27.25
C ASN A 829 -46.80 8.42 -27.46
N SER A 830 -45.58 8.96 -27.30
CA SER A 830 -45.31 10.40 -27.41
C SER A 830 -45.01 10.84 -28.84
N THR A 831 -45.76 11.81 -29.35
CA THR A 831 -45.48 12.47 -30.63
C THR A 831 -44.16 13.25 -30.58
N VAL A 832 -43.22 12.93 -31.48
CA VAL A 832 -41.94 13.63 -31.60
C VAL A 832 -42.18 15.09 -31.99
N LYS A 833 -41.73 16.03 -31.15
CA LYS A 833 -41.74 17.47 -31.50
C LYS A 833 -40.78 17.75 -32.64
N GLN A 834 -41.10 18.74 -33.47
CA GLN A 834 -40.11 19.33 -34.38
C GLN A 834 -39.11 20.18 -33.58
N PHE A 835 -37.84 20.10 -33.96
CA PHE A 835 -36.75 20.89 -33.39
C PHE A 835 -36.23 21.87 -34.44
N ASN A 836 -36.33 23.18 -34.18
CA ASN A 836 -35.99 24.23 -35.15
C ASN A 836 -36.61 24.02 -36.57
N GLY A 837 -37.83 23.47 -36.62
CA GLY A 837 -38.57 23.13 -37.84
C GLY A 837 -38.34 21.72 -38.40
N MET A 838 -37.27 21.04 -37.99
CA MET A 838 -36.95 19.67 -38.43
C MET A 838 -37.75 18.62 -37.67
N GLY A 839 -38.25 17.61 -38.39
CA GLY A 839 -38.57 16.32 -37.78
C GLY A 839 -37.30 15.48 -37.61
N ALA A 840 -37.25 14.63 -36.58
CA ALA A 840 -36.12 13.72 -36.38
C ALA A 840 -36.00 12.72 -37.55
N PRO A 841 -34.78 12.32 -37.96
CA PRO A 841 -34.56 11.41 -39.09
C PRO A 841 -34.99 9.96 -38.83
N PHE A 842 -35.50 9.66 -37.63
CA PHE A 842 -36.10 8.40 -37.23
C PHE A 842 -37.25 8.65 -36.24
N ASN A 843 -38.20 7.72 -36.19
CA ASN A 843 -39.38 7.78 -35.32
C ASN A 843 -39.26 6.80 -34.15
N MET A 844 -40.08 6.96 -33.10
CA MET A 844 -40.11 6.10 -31.92
C MET A 844 -40.25 4.60 -32.25
N SER A 845 -40.97 4.25 -33.32
CA SER A 845 -41.14 2.87 -33.80
C SER A 845 -39.88 2.15 -34.30
N ARG A 846 -38.70 2.80 -34.25
CA ARG A 846 -37.39 2.11 -34.39
C ARG A 846 -36.76 1.70 -33.05
N MET A 847 -37.19 2.29 -31.94
CA MET A 847 -36.68 2.02 -30.60
C MET A 847 -37.51 0.92 -29.91
N ILE A 848 -36.89 0.08 -29.09
CA ILE A 848 -37.64 -0.89 -28.27
C ILE A 848 -38.58 -0.16 -27.29
N PRO A 849 -39.77 -0.70 -26.97
CA PRO A 849 -40.26 -2.05 -27.29
C PRO A 849 -40.86 -2.26 -28.70
N GLU A 850 -41.30 -1.20 -29.39
CA GLU A 850 -42.00 -1.32 -30.69
C GLU A 850 -41.04 -1.64 -31.85
N GLY A 851 -39.85 -1.04 -31.82
CA GLY A 851 -38.75 -1.29 -32.74
C GLY A 851 -37.70 -2.24 -32.16
N TRP A 852 -36.49 -2.25 -32.73
CA TRP A 852 -35.44 -3.24 -32.43
C TRP A 852 -34.16 -2.62 -31.84
N ASN A 853 -34.07 -1.27 -31.76
CA ASN A 853 -32.87 -0.57 -31.30
C ASN A 853 -32.95 -0.15 -29.81
N THR A 854 -31.86 -0.33 -29.06
CA THR A 854 -31.64 0.29 -27.74
C THR A 854 -31.02 1.69 -27.86
N TYR A 855 -30.25 1.91 -28.92
CA TYR A 855 -29.58 3.17 -29.25
C TYR A 855 -29.56 3.39 -30.76
N ASN A 856 -29.73 4.62 -31.20
CA ASN A 856 -29.62 5.02 -32.60
C ASN A 856 -29.30 6.53 -32.70
N CYS A 857 -28.06 6.86 -33.03
CA CYS A 857 -27.61 8.23 -33.26
C CYS A 857 -27.37 8.48 -34.74
N VAL A 858 -28.09 9.48 -35.27
CA VAL A 858 -27.79 10.10 -36.56
C VAL A 858 -27.08 11.40 -36.26
N ALA A 859 -25.75 11.31 -36.19
CA ALA A 859 -24.85 12.44 -36.26
C ALA A 859 -24.37 12.54 -37.71
N ASP A 860 -25.17 13.20 -38.56
CA ASP A 860 -24.76 13.47 -39.94
C ASP A 860 -23.45 14.28 -39.92
N ILE A 861 -22.55 14.02 -40.88
CA ILE A 861 -21.19 14.61 -40.85
C ILE A 861 -21.08 15.82 -41.78
N GLY A 862 -22.11 16.14 -42.57
CA GLY A 862 -22.25 17.41 -43.31
C GLY A 862 -21.05 17.79 -44.19
N ASP A 863 -20.59 19.04 -44.06
CA ASP A 863 -19.37 19.61 -44.68
C ASP A 863 -18.05 18.90 -44.28
N TYR A 864 -18.09 17.86 -43.44
CA TYR A 864 -16.95 17.39 -42.63
C TYR A 864 -16.69 15.88 -42.71
N SER A 865 -17.19 15.19 -43.73
CA SER A 865 -16.96 13.75 -43.94
C SER A 865 -15.53 13.45 -44.41
N GLU A 866 -14.62 13.26 -43.43
CA GLU A 866 -13.17 13.03 -43.54
C GLU A 866 -12.33 14.13 -44.23
N LEU A 867 -12.84 14.81 -45.27
CA LEU A 867 -12.12 15.86 -46.01
C LEU A 867 -13.06 16.99 -46.45
N GLN A 868 -12.87 18.21 -45.93
CA GLN A 868 -13.64 19.40 -46.36
C GLN A 868 -13.30 19.85 -47.80
N ILE A 869 -12.07 19.57 -48.27
CA ILE A 869 -11.64 19.85 -49.64
C ILE A 869 -10.91 18.62 -50.20
N GLU A 870 -11.44 18.09 -51.31
CA GLU A 870 -10.74 17.07 -52.12
C GLU A 870 -9.41 17.64 -52.65
N HIS A 871 -8.31 16.93 -52.39
CA HIS A 871 -6.97 17.40 -52.72
C HIS A 871 -6.05 16.29 -53.27
N GLU A 872 -4.99 16.69 -53.98
CA GLU A 872 -4.00 15.76 -54.52
C GLU A 872 -3.23 15.04 -53.40
N LYS A 873 -3.34 13.70 -53.35
CA LYS A 873 -2.79 12.80 -52.32
C LYS A 873 -1.28 12.87 -52.05
N TYR A 874 -0.52 13.63 -52.85
CA TYR A 874 0.94 13.81 -52.72
C TYR A 874 1.39 15.27 -52.61
N PHE A 875 0.58 16.24 -53.06
CA PHE A 875 0.93 17.66 -53.07
C PHE A 875 -0.02 18.52 -52.25
N ASN A 876 -1.06 17.93 -51.64
CA ASN A 876 -2.02 18.58 -50.75
C ASN A 876 -2.84 19.73 -51.37
N ARG A 877 -2.74 19.97 -52.69
CA ARG A 877 -3.45 21.03 -53.40
C ARG A 877 -4.90 20.66 -53.71
N PRO A 878 -5.87 21.59 -53.63
CA PRO A 878 -7.25 21.35 -54.06
C PRO A 878 -7.33 20.79 -55.49
N LEU A 879 -8.24 19.85 -55.75
CA LEU A 879 -8.48 19.33 -57.11
C LEU A 879 -9.18 20.34 -58.04
N GLN A 880 -9.80 21.38 -57.47
CA GLN A 880 -10.52 22.40 -58.21
C GLN A 880 -9.55 23.41 -58.85
N THR A 881 -9.71 23.71 -60.14
CA THR A 881 -8.84 24.65 -60.86
C THR A 881 -9.26 26.10 -60.67
N LEU A 882 -8.31 27.04 -60.76
CA LEU A 882 -8.59 28.49 -60.73
C LEU A 882 -9.52 28.94 -61.88
N PRO A 883 -10.42 29.92 -61.64
CA PRO A 883 -10.73 30.54 -60.35
C PRO A 883 -11.54 29.61 -59.44
N PHE A 884 -11.17 29.54 -58.16
CA PHE A 884 -11.82 28.63 -57.20
C PHE A 884 -13.32 28.97 -57.01
N PRO A 885 -14.19 27.97 -56.75
CA PRO A 885 -15.58 28.20 -56.36
C PRO A 885 -15.70 29.13 -55.13
N LYS A 886 -16.68 30.04 -55.14
CA LYS A 886 -16.88 31.07 -54.07
C LYS A 886 -16.91 30.49 -52.65
N ASN A 887 -17.46 29.28 -52.49
CA ASN A 887 -17.67 28.63 -51.20
C ASN A 887 -16.61 27.55 -50.87
N LEU A 888 -15.54 27.41 -51.68
CA LEU A 888 -14.53 26.35 -51.50
C LEU A 888 -13.89 26.43 -50.10
N GLY A 889 -14.01 25.36 -49.32
CA GLY A 889 -13.48 25.27 -47.95
C GLY A 889 -14.21 26.11 -46.90
N ALA A 890 -15.35 26.74 -47.23
CA ALA A 890 -16.18 27.42 -46.23
C ALA A 890 -16.88 26.42 -45.32
N PHE A 891 -17.05 26.77 -44.04
CA PHE A 891 -17.98 26.06 -43.17
C PHE A 891 -19.38 26.62 -43.36
N ARG A 892 -20.30 25.81 -43.87
CA ARG A 892 -21.68 26.19 -44.27
C ARG A 892 -22.73 25.51 -43.41
N THR A 893 -22.39 24.37 -42.81
CA THR A 893 -23.28 23.56 -41.97
C THR A 893 -22.62 23.29 -40.62
N GLU A 894 -23.39 22.91 -39.60
CA GLU A 894 -22.87 22.39 -38.32
C GLU A 894 -23.92 21.38 -37.81
N PRO A 895 -23.74 20.08 -38.13
CA PRO A 895 -24.82 19.11 -38.00
C PRO A 895 -25.32 18.88 -36.57
N ILE A 896 -26.64 18.76 -36.46
CA ILE A 896 -27.37 18.38 -35.25
C ILE A 896 -27.10 16.91 -34.94
N ILE A 897 -26.82 16.61 -33.68
CA ILE A 897 -26.72 15.23 -33.19
C ILE A 897 -28.12 14.76 -32.81
N TRP A 898 -28.73 13.90 -33.63
CA TRP A 898 -30.03 13.29 -33.33
C TRP A 898 -29.85 12.00 -32.54
N LEU A 899 -30.32 11.98 -31.30
CA LEU A 899 -30.16 10.87 -30.35
C LEU A 899 -31.50 10.16 -30.12
N GLY A 900 -31.63 8.91 -30.57
CA GLY A 900 -32.64 7.97 -30.12
C GLY A 900 -32.02 7.01 -29.13
N TYR A 901 -32.53 6.92 -27.90
CA TYR A 901 -31.97 6.06 -26.87
C TYR A 901 -33.05 5.56 -25.91
N VAL A 902 -32.81 4.42 -25.27
CA VAL A 902 -33.76 3.80 -24.33
C VAL A 902 -33.22 3.86 -22.91
N THR A 903 -34.08 4.23 -21.96
CA THR A 903 -33.81 4.17 -20.52
C THR A 903 -34.72 3.13 -19.86
N VAL A 904 -34.31 2.66 -18.68
CA VAL A 904 -35.01 1.69 -17.83
C VAL A 904 -35.13 2.27 -16.41
N ASP A 905 -36.07 1.77 -15.61
CA ASP A 905 -36.31 2.28 -14.25
C ASP A 905 -35.22 1.85 -13.24
N ASP A 906 -34.67 0.63 -13.35
CA ASP A 906 -33.57 0.14 -12.50
C ASP A 906 -32.55 -0.68 -13.30
N VAL A 907 -31.42 -0.06 -13.65
CA VAL A 907 -30.31 -0.66 -14.40
C VAL A 907 -29.59 -1.81 -13.66
N LEU A 908 -29.95 -2.10 -12.40
CA LEU A 908 -29.43 -3.24 -11.64
C LEU A 908 -30.30 -4.50 -11.78
N VAL A 909 -31.53 -4.36 -12.27
CA VAL A 909 -32.41 -5.48 -12.66
C VAL A 909 -32.01 -5.96 -14.06
N ARG A 910 -32.23 -7.25 -14.36
CA ARG A 910 -32.01 -7.80 -15.71
C ARG A 910 -33.30 -7.67 -16.52
N HIS A 911 -33.22 -6.97 -17.64
CA HIS A 911 -34.38 -6.65 -18.49
C HIS A 911 -34.64 -7.73 -19.54
N ALA A 912 -35.79 -7.64 -20.22
CA ALA A 912 -36.16 -8.58 -21.28
C ALA A 912 -35.17 -8.52 -22.47
N GLU A 913 -34.52 -9.66 -22.78
CA GLU A 913 -33.55 -9.77 -23.89
C GLU A 913 -34.21 -10.06 -25.26
N ASN A 914 -35.51 -10.35 -25.28
CA ASN A 914 -36.30 -10.45 -26.52
C ASN A 914 -37.79 -10.15 -26.29
N SER A 915 -38.51 -9.86 -27.38
CA SER A 915 -39.94 -9.54 -27.43
C SER A 915 -40.90 -10.70 -27.10
N SER A 916 -40.38 -11.86 -26.68
CA SER A 916 -41.17 -12.98 -26.14
C SER A 916 -41.02 -13.13 -24.62
N GLN A 917 -40.18 -12.31 -23.96
CA GLN A 917 -40.01 -12.32 -22.51
C GLN A 917 -40.97 -11.34 -21.84
N LYS A 918 -41.58 -11.79 -20.74
CA LYS A 918 -42.49 -10.97 -19.92
C LYS A 918 -41.69 -9.83 -19.28
N GLY A 919 -41.97 -8.60 -19.71
CA GLY A 919 -41.29 -7.37 -19.32
C GLY A 919 -41.04 -6.45 -20.53
N TRP A 920 -40.82 -7.02 -21.72
CA TRP A 920 -40.42 -6.26 -22.91
C TRP A 920 -41.23 -4.97 -23.16
N ASP A 921 -42.56 -5.05 -23.17
CA ASP A 921 -43.44 -3.89 -23.45
C ASP A 921 -43.53 -2.85 -22.31
N THR A 922 -42.96 -3.14 -21.13
CA THR A 922 -43.05 -2.32 -19.92
C THR A 922 -41.71 -1.83 -19.37
N ASP A 923 -40.64 -2.57 -19.61
CA ASP A 923 -39.32 -2.36 -19.00
C ASP A 923 -38.55 -1.18 -19.65
N PHE A 924 -38.90 -0.84 -20.89
CA PHE A 924 -38.14 0.05 -21.77
C PHE A 924 -38.88 1.35 -22.11
N THR A 925 -38.29 2.49 -21.74
CA THR A 925 -38.79 3.83 -22.10
C THR A 925 -37.91 4.46 -23.19
N PRO A 926 -38.41 4.61 -24.43
CA PRO A 926 -37.65 5.27 -25.49
C PRO A 926 -37.71 6.80 -25.38
N ILE A 927 -36.59 7.44 -25.70
CA ILE A 927 -36.39 8.90 -25.70
C ILE A 927 -35.80 9.31 -27.05
N ILE A 928 -36.26 10.44 -27.59
CA ILE A 928 -35.66 11.11 -28.75
C ILE A 928 -35.32 12.55 -28.37
N SER A 929 -34.07 12.94 -28.60
CA SER A 929 -33.51 14.24 -28.26
C SER A 929 -32.58 14.73 -29.38
N ALA A 930 -32.40 16.05 -29.50
CA ALA A 930 -31.51 16.68 -30.47
C ALA A 930 -30.50 17.59 -29.75
N CYS A 931 -29.24 17.58 -30.17
CA CYS A 931 -28.20 18.44 -29.62
C CYS A 931 -27.55 19.34 -30.67
N GLU A 932 -27.47 20.65 -30.38
CA GLU A 932 -26.80 21.67 -31.19
C GLU A 932 -25.46 22.08 -30.60
N HIS A 933 -24.56 22.56 -31.44
CA HIS A 933 -23.24 23.06 -31.05
C HIS A 933 -23.25 24.59 -30.85
N TRP A 934 -22.90 25.04 -29.65
CA TRP A 934 -22.96 26.44 -29.21
C TRP A 934 -21.60 26.91 -28.69
N GLU A 935 -21.30 28.21 -28.80
CA GLU A 935 -20.26 28.86 -27.99
C GLU A 935 -20.81 29.10 -26.58
N VAL A 936 -20.10 28.60 -25.57
CA VAL A 936 -20.53 28.54 -24.17
C VAL A 936 -19.45 29.17 -23.29
N LYS A 937 -19.88 30.06 -22.40
CA LYS A 937 -19.03 30.62 -21.34
C LYS A 937 -19.19 29.77 -20.08
N TYR A 938 -18.09 29.12 -19.71
CA TYR A 938 -17.99 28.13 -18.65
C TYR A 938 -17.49 28.76 -17.34
N THR A 939 -18.10 28.37 -16.22
CA THR A 939 -17.52 28.53 -14.87
C THR A 939 -17.16 27.15 -14.34
N VAL A 940 -15.88 26.91 -14.02
CA VAL A 940 -15.39 25.59 -13.61
C VAL A 940 -14.61 25.70 -12.32
N ASN A 941 -15.08 24.99 -11.29
CA ASN A 941 -14.32 24.80 -10.06
C ASN A 941 -13.33 23.65 -10.25
N LEU A 942 -12.04 23.96 -10.21
CA LEU A 942 -10.94 22.98 -10.18
C LEU A 942 -10.53 22.76 -8.72
N THR A 943 -10.58 21.51 -8.27
CA THR A 943 -10.26 21.11 -6.90
C THR A 943 -9.17 20.05 -6.92
N TYR A 944 -8.04 20.39 -6.32
CA TYR A 944 -6.83 19.59 -6.22
C TYR A 944 -6.71 19.05 -4.79
N THR A 945 -6.75 17.73 -4.64
CA THR A 945 -6.67 17.07 -3.33
C THR A 945 -5.76 15.86 -3.39
N ARG A 946 -4.78 15.77 -2.48
CA ARG A 946 -3.82 14.65 -2.35
C ARG A 946 -3.14 14.27 -3.67
N GLY A 947 -2.73 15.26 -4.47
CA GLY A 947 -2.08 15.05 -5.77
C GLY A 947 -3.02 14.89 -6.97
N PHE A 948 -4.34 14.81 -6.78
CA PHE A 948 -5.31 14.61 -7.86
C PHE A 948 -6.11 15.87 -8.18
N GLN A 949 -6.20 16.21 -9.47
CA GLN A 949 -7.08 17.22 -10.02
C GLN A 949 -8.49 16.63 -10.23
N SER A 950 -9.50 17.39 -9.79
CA SER A 950 -10.91 17.15 -10.10
C SER A 950 -11.56 18.44 -10.59
N TYR A 951 -12.62 18.33 -11.38
CA TYR A 951 -13.33 19.50 -11.92
C TYR A 951 -14.84 19.38 -11.71
N ASN A 952 -15.52 20.51 -11.57
CA ASN A 952 -16.97 20.60 -11.57
C ASN A 952 -17.42 21.87 -12.31
N VAL A 953 -18.22 21.70 -13.37
CA VAL A 953 -18.75 22.80 -14.19
C VAL A 953 -20.03 23.34 -13.53
N THR A 954 -19.90 24.48 -12.85
CA THR A 954 -20.96 25.06 -12.01
C THR A 954 -21.92 25.96 -12.78
N ASN A 955 -21.51 26.52 -13.93
CA ASN A 955 -22.37 27.32 -14.80
C ASN A 955 -22.02 27.14 -16.29
N ARG A 956 -23.04 27.27 -17.15
CA ARG A 956 -22.99 27.16 -18.61
C ARG A 956 -23.82 28.28 -19.23
N GLU A 957 -23.19 29.38 -19.61
CA GLU A 957 -23.84 30.50 -20.26
C GLU A 957 -23.72 30.34 -21.79
N TYR A 958 -24.75 29.78 -22.42
CA TYR A 958 -24.83 29.57 -23.87
C TYR A 958 -25.02 30.91 -24.59
N LEU A 959 -24.12 31.25 -25.52
CA LEU A 959 -24.08 32.56 -26.17
C LEU A 959 -24.78 32.55 -27.54
N HIS A 960 -24.22 31.83 -28.51
CA HIS A 960 -24.76 31.66 -29.87
C HIS A 960 -24.35 30.31 -30.45
N LYS A 961 -25.00 29.85 -31.53
CA LYS A 961 -24.58 28.64 -32.26
C LYS A 961 -23.18 28.84 -32.86
N VAL A 962 -22.35 27.79 -32.91
CA VAL A 962 -21.00 27.83 -33.50
C VAL A 962 -21.06 28.24 -34.97
N ILE A 963 -22.01 27.68 -35.71
CA ILE A 963 -22.46 28.17 -37.01
C ILE A 963 -23.99 28.24 -36.95
N ASN A 964 -24.57 29.36 -37.38
CA ASN A 964 -26.00 29.57 -37.26
C ASN A 964 -26.77 28.96 -38.45
N THR A 965 -27.03 27.66 -38.37
CA THR A 965 -27.79 26.89 -39.37
C THR A 965 -29.31 26.97 -39.18
N THR A 966 -30.00 27.01 -40.32
CA THR A 966 -31.44 26.76 -40.52
C THR A 966 -31.63 25.41 -41.22
N TYR A 967 -32.86 24.88 -41.19
CA TYR A 967 -33.24 23.74 -42.03
C TYR A 967 -33.61 24.22 -43.43
N VAL A 968 -33.16 23.47 -44.44
CA VAL A 968 -33.61 23.62 -45.82
C VAL A 968 -34.28 22.31 -46.23
N ASP A 969 -35.39 22.40 -46.95
CA ASP A 969 -36.12 21.23 -47.45
C ASP A 969 -35.31 20.46 -48.53
N ASP A 970 -35.80 19.31 -48.99
CA ASP A 970 -35.12 18.32 -49.88
C ASP A 970 -34.55 18.85 -51.22
N SER A 971 -34.61 20.16 -51.47
CA SER A 971 -33.97 20.89 -52.57
C SER A 971 -32.52 21.36 -52.34
N ALA A 972 -31.91 21.05 -51.19
CA ALA A 972 -30.57 21.52 -50.81
C ALA A 972 -29.41 20.77 -51.53
N ASP A 973 -29.32 20.92 -52.85
CA ASP A 973 -28.20 20.38 -53.67
C ASP A 973 -26.93 21.25 -53.54
N ASP A 974 -26.36 21.29 -52.33
CA ASP A 974 -25.18 22.07 -51.98
C ASP A 974 -23.89 21.24 -51.88
N GLY A 975 -24.00 19.92 -52.01
CA GLY A 975 -22.90 18.96 -51.98
C GLY A 975 -22.51 18.44 -50.59
N THR A 976 -23.20 18.83 -49.52
CA THR A 976 -23.06 18.20 -48.19
C THR A 976 -23.94 16.96 -48.04
N LEU A 977 -23.71 16.20 -46.96
CA LEU A 977 -24.51 15.02 -46.58
C LEU A 977 -25.55 15.31 -45.48
N ASP A 978 -25.76 16.57 -45.08
CA ASP A 978 -26.74 16.95 -44.06
C ASP A 978 -27.82 17.90 -44.63
N LYS A 979 -28.88 18.15 -43.84
CA LYS A 979 -30.05 18.96 -44.27
C LYS A 979 -30.09 20.36 -43.65
N THR A 980 -28.95 20.87 -43.19
CA THR A 980 -28.87 22.19 -42.55
C THR A 980 -27.94 23.11 -43.32
N VAL A 981 -28.31 24.38 -43.48
CA VAL A 981 -27.50 25.38 -44.18
C VAL A 981 -27.49 26.67 -43.37
N ALA A 982 -26.36 27.37 -43.31
CA ALA A 982 -26.27 28.64 -42.61
C ALA A 982 -26.92 29.79 -43.40
N GLU A 983 -28.22 30.01 -43.19
CA GLU A 983 -28.95 31.13 -43.80
C GLU A 983 -29.09 32.35 -42.85
N PRO A 984 -28.99 33.59 -43.36
CA PRO A 984 -28.63 33.94 -44.74
C PRO A 984 -27.12 33.72 -44.98
N GLN A 985 -26.66 33.78 -46.25
CA GLN A 985 -25.30 33.39 -46.66
C GLN A 985 -24.17 34.14 -45.93
N GLU A 986 -24.46 35.28 -45.29
CA GLU A 986 -23.56 36.01 -44.40
C GLU A 986 -23.12 35.19 -43.17
N ASN A 987 -23.86 34.14 -42.79
CA ASN A 987 -23.49 33.22 -41.70
C ASN A 987 -22.41 32.19 -42.10
N TYR A 988 -22.05 32.09 -43.37
CA TYR A 988 -21.00 31.17 -43.85
C TYR A 988 -19.61 31.62 -43.36
N VAL A 989 -18.83 30.69 -42.81
CA VAL A 989 -17.47 30.99 -42.33
C VAL A 989 -16.46 30.68 -43.42
N TYR A 990 -16.08 31.70 -44.20
CA TYR A 990 -15.15 31.56 -45.33
C TYR A 990 -13.68 31.55 -44.89
N PRO A 991 -12.79 30.75 -45.51
CA PRO A 991 -11.35 30.71 -45.21
C PRO A 991 -10.64 32.06 -45.35
N LYS A 992 -11.15 32.95 -46.23
CA LYS A 992 -10.59 34.28 -46.44
C LYS A 992 -10.73 35.20 -45.20
N ASP A 993 -11.69 34.95 -44.30
CA ASP A 993 -11.66 35.48 -42.92
C ASP A 993 -10.99 34.47 -41.98
N TRP A 994 -9.67 34.36 -42.12
CA TRP A 994 -8.85 33.40 -41.38
C TRP A 994 -9.01 33.51 -39.84
N ARG A 995 -9.38 34.67 -39.28
CA ARG A 995 -9.52 34.82 -37.82
C ARG A 995 -10.72 34.04 -37.30
N ASN A 996 -11.90 34.29 -37.87
CA ASN A 996 -13.10 33.58 -37.48
C ASN A 996 -12.98 32.11 -37.88
N TYR A 997 -12.54 31.84 -39.12
CA TYR A 997 -12.40 30.50 -39.66
C TYR A 997 -11.52 29.58 -38.80
N GLN A 998 -10.36 30.04 -38.32
CA GLN A 998 -9.46 29.20 -37.50
C GLN A 998 -10.03 28.87 -36.12
N ARG A 999 -10.78 29.80 -35.52
CA ARG A 999 -11.47 29.58 -34.24
C ARG A 999 -12.65 28.60 -34.39
N ILE A 1000 -13.42 28.75 -35.46
CA ILE A 1000 -14.53 27.84 -35.79
C ILE A 1000 -14.00 26.45 -36.15
N ALA A 1001 -12.90 26.34 -36.89
CA ALA A 1001 -12.22 25.07 -37.17
C ALA A 1001 -11.75 24.36 -35.88
N ALA A 1002 -11.31 25.12 -34.88
CA ALA A 1002 -10.89 24.61 -33.58
C ALA A 1002 -12.07 24.06 -32.78
N PHE A 1003 -13.18 24.79 -32.72
CA PHE A 1003 -14.45 24.30 -32.15
C PHE A 1003 -14.97 23.07 -32.90
N HIS A 1004 -14.94 23.10 -34.23
CA HIS A 1004 -15.40 21.99 -35.07
C HIS A 1004 -14.58 20.72 -34.82
N SER A 1005 -13.24 20.81 -34.76
CA SER A 1005 -12.36 19.64 -34.56
C SER A 1005 -12.68 18.88 -33.26
N LEU A 1006 -13.07 19.59 -32.20
CA LEU A 1006 -13.57 19.01 -30.95
C LEU A 1006 -14.94 18.33 -31.17
N GLY A 1007 -15.90 19.03 -31.80
CA GLY A 1007 -17.25 18.51 -32.06
C GLY A 1007 -17.27 17.27 -32.96
N LEU A 1008 -16.38 17.21 -33.95
CA LEU A 1008 -16.19 16.06 -34.83
C LEU A 1008 -15.80 14.80 -34.06
N LYS A 1009 -14.90 14.91 -33.08
CA LYS A 1009 -14.48 13.76 -32.25
C LYS A 1009 -15.61 13.20 -31.41
N LEU A 1010 -16.51 14.05 -30.91
CA LEU A 1010 -17.72 13.60 -30.23
C LEU A 1010 -18.71 12.94 -31.20
N ARG A 1011 -18.91 13.52 -32.40
CA ARG A 1011 -19.78 12.96 -33.44
C ARG A 1011 -19.31 11.58 -33.91
N GLN A 1012 -18.01 11.40 -34.16
CA GLN A 1012 -17.41 10.11 -34.56
C GLN A 1012 -17.72 9.01 -33.53
N LEU A 1013 -17.51 9.28 -32.24
CA LEU A 1013 -17.81 8.34 -31.17
C LEU A 1013 -19.30 7.92 -31.12
N LEU A 1014 -20.20 8.90 -31.24
CA LEU A 1014 -21.64 8.69 -31.04
C LEU A 1014 -22.34 8.06 -32.27
N HIS A 1015 -21.85 8.29 -33.48
CA HIS A 1015 -22.53 7.87 -34.71
C HIS A 1015 -22.79 6.35 -34.78
N GLY A 1016 -24.01 5.97 -35.20
CA GLY A 1016 -24.44 4.58 -35.37
C GLY A 1016 -25.52 4.13 -34.37
N GLY A 1017 -25.77 2.83 -34.27
CA GLY A 1017 -26.83 2.28 -33.42
C GLY A 1017 -26.52 0.92 -32.81
N LEU A 1018 -27.32 0.53 -31.81
CA LEU A 1018 -27.27 -0.74 -31.10
C LEU A 1018 -28.66 -1.38 -31.13
N SER A 1019 -28.70 -2.68 -31.40
CA SER A 1019 -29.92 -3.48 -31.55
C SER A 1019 -29.95 -4.70 -30.64
N LEU A 1020 -31.16 -5.20 -30.38
CA LEU A 1020 -31.42 -6.49 -29.73
C LEU A 1020 -32.33 -7.35 -30.63
N PRO A 1021 -32.16 -8.69 -30.64
CA PRO A 1021 -31.15 -9.47 -29.91
C PRO A 1021 -29.77 -9.49 -30.59
N ASP A 1022 -29.66 -9.05 -31.84
CA ASP A 1022 -28.40 -8.94 -32.57
C ASP A 1022 -27.55 -7.80 -32.00
N LYS A 1023 -26.74 -8.14 -30.98
CA LYS A 1023 -25.75 -7.27 -30.31
C LYS A 1023 -24.75 -6.76 -31.35
N GLY A 1024 -25.00 -5.53 -31.80
CA GLY A 1024 -24.49 -4.98 -33.06
C GLY A 1024 -22.97 -4.99 -33.24
N LYS A 1025 -22.52 -5.16 -34.49
CA LYS A 1025 -21.11 -5.00 -34.86
C LYS A 1025 -20.78 -3.53 -35.12
N SER A 1026 -19.59 -3.13 -34.66
CA SER A 1026 -18.88 -1.87 -35.01
C SER A 1026 -19.70 -0.59 -34.87
N THR A 1027 -19.84 -0.10 -33.64
CA THR A 1027 -20.07 1.32 -33.31
C THR A 1027 -19.06 1.76 -32.26
N GLU A 1028 -18.50 2.97 -32.40
CA GLU A 1028 -17.40 3.43 -31.54
C GLU A 1028 -17.85 3.66 -30.09
N ILE A 1029 -19.11 4.05 -29.87
CA ILE A 1029 -19.70 4.27 -28.54
C ILE A 1029 -19.54 3.07 -27.58
N MET A 1030 -19.43 1.84 -28.09
CA MET A 1030 -19.17 0.63 -27.31
C MET A 1030 -17.81 0.63 -26.59
N THR A 1031 -16.86 1.47 -27.02
CA THR A 1031 -15.57 1.67 -26.34
C THR A 1031 -15.71 2.55 -25.09
N SER A 1032 -16.67 3.48 -25.11
CA SER A 1032 -16.89 4.50 -24.09
C SER A 1032 -17.53 3.94 -22.81
N LYS A 1033 -17.75 4.82 -21.83
CA LYS A 1033 -18.56 4.55 -20.62
C LYS A 1033 -20.04 4.96 -20.75
N LEU A 1034 -20.50 5.41 -21.93
CA LEU A 1034 -21.89 5.85 -22.14
C LEU A 1034 -22.90 4.70 -22.34
N VAL A 1035 -22.42 3.46 -22.51
CA VAL A 1035 -23.27 2.26 -22.72
C VAL A 1035 -22.83 1.13 -21.77
N GLY A 1036 -23.81 0.50 -21.11
CA GLY A 1036 -23.62 -0.62 -20.21
C GLY A 1036 -23.26 -1.92 -20.95
N ARG A 1037 -22.06 -2.45 -20.69
CA ARG A 1037 -21.49 -3.63 -21.38
C ARG A 1037 -22.23 -4.97 -21.18
N HIS A 1038 -23.24 -5.03 -20.30
CA HIS A 1038 -24.03 -6.25 -20.06
C HIS A 1038 -25.22 -6.36 -21.03
N GLU A 1039 -26.07 -5.33 -21.02
CA GLU A 1039 -27.36 -5.31 -21.74
C GLU A 1039 -27.38 -4.40 -22.97
N PHE A 1040 -26.28 -3.67 -23.25
CA PHE A 1040 -26.16 -2.75 -24.39
C PHE A 1040 -27.16 -1.58 -24.32
N LEU A 1041 -27.50 -1.20 -23.08
CA LEU A 1041 -28.34 -0.06 -22.73
C LEU A 1041 -27.50 1.20 -22.46
N PRO A 1042 -27.97 2.39 -22.89
CA PRO A 1042 -27.45 3.69 -22.45
C PRO A 1042 -27.35 3.83 -20.92
N VAL A 1043 -26.41 4.63 -20.44
CA VAL A 1043 -26.37 5.02 -19.01
C VAL A 1043 -27.50 5.99 -18.64
N PRO A 1044 -27.99 6.00 -17.38
CA PRO A 1044 -28.94 7.01 -16.90
C PRO A 1044 -28.44 8.44 -17.09
N ASP A 1045 -29.37 9.37 -17.33
CA ASP A 1045 -29.08 10.80 -17.56
C ASP A 1045 -28.16 11.02 -18.78
N PHE A 1046 -28.35 10.18 -19.81
CA PHE A 1046 -27.47 10.01 -20.98
C PHE A 1046 -27.04 11.32 -21.66
N GLU A 1047 -27.97 12.27 -21.86
CA GLU A 1047 -27.70 13.58 -22.48
C GLU A 1047 -26.72 14.42 -21.65
N ASN A 1048 -26.86 14.40 -20.31
CA ASN A 1048 -25.95 15.07 -19.39
C ASN A 1048 -24.60 14.34 -19.33
N GLN A 1049 -24.57 13.01 -19.49
CA GLN A 1049 -23.32 12.25 -19.59
C GLN A 1049 -22.55 12.55 -20.89
N ILE A 1050 -23.24 12.77 -22.01
CA ILE A 1050 -22.63 13.27 -23.26
C ILE A 1050 -22.05 14.68 -23.05
N GLN A 1051 -22.79 15.59 -22.42
CA GLN A 1051 -22.29 16.94 -22.10
C GLN A 1051 -21.06 16.89 -21.17
N LYS A 1052 -21.09 16.08 -20.11
CA LYS A 1052 -19.94 15.83 -19.20
C LYS A 1052 -18.74 15.20 -19.90
N LEU A 1053 -18.95 14.33 -20.90
CA LEU A 1053 -17.87 13.73 -21.67
C LEU A 1053 -17.20 14.76 -22.60
N TYR A 1054 -17.99 15.64 -23.21
CA TYR A 1054 -17.45 16.76 -23.99
C TYR A 1054 -16.71 17.78 -23.11
N GLU A 1055 -17.24 18.07 -21.92
CA GLU A 1055 -16.54 18.87 -20.91
C GLU A 1055 -15.26 18.19 -20.41
N SER A 1056 -15.26 16.87 -20.25
CA SER A 1056 -14.04 16.11 -19.94
C SER A 1056 -12.99 16.33 -21.02
N LEU A 1057 -13.38 16.30 -22.30
CA LEU A 1057 -12.48 16.49 -23.44
C LEU A 1057 -11.88 17.91 -23.44
N ILE A 1058 -12.71 18.92 -23.23
CA ILE A 1058 -12.27 20.33 -23.17
C ILE A 1058 -11.35 20.57 -21.98
N ILE A 1059 -11.70 20.10 -20.78
CA ILE A 1059 -10.86 20.26 -19.58
C ILE A 1059 -9.53 19.49 -19.69
N SER A 1060 -9.51 18.38 -20.43
CA SER A 1060 -8.28 17.62 -20.69
C SER A 1060 -7.25 18.37 -21.55
N LEU A 1061 -7.65 19.42 -22.28
CA LEU A 1061 -6.70 20.29 -22.98
C LEU A 1061 -5.74 20.98 -21.99
N LEU A 1062 -6.13 21.17 -20.72
CA LEU A 1062 -5.24 21.69 -19.67
C LEU A 1062 -4.08 20.73 -19.30
N SER A 1063 -4.14 19.46 -19.71
CA SER A 1063 -3.08 18.48 -19.43
C SER A 1063 -1.83 18.67 -20.30
N ASP A 1064 -1.97 19.28 -21.50
CA ASP A 1064 -0.85 19.62 -22.38
C ASP A 1064 -0.68 21.14 -22.49
N THR A 1065 0.36 21.66 -21.85
CA THR A 1065 0.69 23.10 -21.88
C THR A 1065 1.37 23.56 -23.16
N GLN A 1066 1.71 22.68 -24.11
CA GLN A 1066 2.21 23.08 -25.42
C GLN A 1066 1.07 23.56 -26.34
N LEU A 1067 -0.19 23.26 -26.03
CA LEU A 1067 -1.38 23.73 -26.76
C LEU A 1067 -1.54 25.26 -26.65
N LEU A 1068 -1.59 25.93 -27.81
CA LEU A 1068 -1.60 27.40 -27.91
C LEU A 1068 -2.81 28.08 -27.26
N MET A 1069 -3.89 27.34 -26.98
CA MET A 1069 -5.11 27.82 -26.29
C MET A 1069 -5.07 27.68 -24.77
N VAL A 1070 -4.04 27.06 -24.19
CA VAL A 1070 -3.91 26.96 -22.72
C VAL A 1070 -3.19 28.20 -22.21
N SER A 1071 -3.90 29.05 -21.48
CA SER A 1071 -3.47 30.39 -21.05
C SER A 1071 -3.30 30.49 -19.54
N TRP A 1072 -2.60 31.51 -19.05
CA TRP A 1072 -2.57 31.77 -17.60
C TRP A 1072 -3.91 32.34 -17.13
N ALA A 1073 -4.49 31.81 -16.05
CA ALA A 1073 -5.78 32.29 -15.54
C ALA A 1073 -5.72 33.74 -15.03
N ALA A 1074 -4.55 34.18 -14.54
CA ALA A 1074 -4.29 35.56 -14.14
C ALA A 1074 -4.11 36.52 -15.34
N ASN A 1075 -3.72 36.01 -16.51
CA ASN A 1075 -3.59 36.78 -17.75
C ASN A 1075 -3.99 35.95 -18.98
N PRO A 1076 -5.31 35.80 -19.27
CA PRO A 1076 -5.79 34.93 -20.34
C PRO A 1076 -5.36 35.36 -21.75
N ASP A 1077 -4.78 36.56 -21.91
CA ASP A 1077 -4.29 37.09 -23.18
C ASP A 1077 -2.92 36.54 -23.60
N GLU A 1078 -2.22 35.87 -22.69
CA GLU A 1078 -0.94 35.18 -22.92
C GLU A 1078 -1.10 33.65 -22.88
N PRO A 1079 -0.51 32.90 -23.84
CA PRO A 1079 -0.48 31.45 -23.77
C PRO A 1079 0.48 31.05 -22.65
N SER A 1080 0.10 30.07 -21.86
CA SER A 1080 1.01 29.40 -20.94
C SER A 1080 2.01 28.53 -21.70
N GLY A 1081 2.85 27.80 -20.97
CA GLY A 1081 3.73 26.80 -21.55
C GLY A 1081 4.46 25.99 -20.50
N THR A 1082 5.60 25.46 -20.92
CA THR A 1082 6.46 24.55 -20.16
C THR A 1082 7.41 25.25 -19.17
N ARG A 1083 7.55 26.59 -19.22
CA ARG A 1083 8.28 27.34 -18.18
C ARG A 1083 7.40 27.58 -16.94
N PRO A 1084 7.82 27.15 -15.73
CA PRO A 1084 7.16 27.54 -14.49
C PRO A 1084 7.53 28.98 -14.09
N MET A 1085 6.63 29.64 -13.34
CA MET A 1085 6.77 30.97 -12.74
C MET A 1085 7.10 32.15 -13.68
N LYS A 1086 6.10 33.03 -13.82
CA LYS A 1086 6.26 34.41 -14.33
C LYS A 1086 5.71 35.37 -13.28
N ASN A 1087 6.43 36.46 -12.99
CA ASN A 1087 5.95 37.44 -12.00
C ASN A 1087 4.59 38.00 -12.44
N GLY A 1088 3.56 37.82 -11.61
CA GLY A 1088 2.17 38.19 -11.92
C GLY A 1088 1.21 37.01 -12.16
N THR A 1089 1.64 35.75 -12.13
CA THR A 1089 0.76 34.56 -12.24
C THR A 1089 0.06 34.18 -10.93
N GLU A 1090 -0.25 35.15 -10.07
CA GLU A 1090 -1.00 34.94 -8.82
C GLU A 1090 -2.50 34.91 -9.11
N TYR A 1091 -3.19 33.85 -8.69
CA TYR A 1091 -4.62 33.69 -8.94
C TYR A 1091 -5.40 33.37 -7.66
N PRO A 1092 -6.64 33.88 -7.49
CA PRO A 1092 -7.46 33.58 -6.32
C PRO A 1092 -7.75 32.08 -6.18
N CYS A 1093 -7.52 31.54 -5.00
CA CYS A 1093 -7.88 30.17 -4.66
C CYS A 1093 -8.22 30.05 -3.16
N ILE A 1094 -8.54 28.84 -2.73
CA ILE A 1094 -8.56 28.46 -1.31
C ILE A 1094 -7.54 27.34 -1.18
N ARG A 1095 -6.43 27.60 -0.51
CA ARG A 1095 -5.27 26.71 -0.38
C ARG A 1095 -5.11 26.34 1.10
N ARG A 1096 -5.01 25.05 1.40
CA ARG A 1096 -5.05 24.50 2.78
C ARG A 1096 -3.91 23.53 3.00
N THR A 1097 -3.20 23.65 4.11
CA THR A 1097 -2.16 22.67 4.46
C THR A 1097 -2.79 21.29 4.69
N THR A 1098 -2.22 20.25 4.07
CA THR A 1098 -2.61 18.85 4.30
C THR A 1098 -2.26 18.38 5.71
N ALA A 1099 -1.21 18.95 6.29
CA ALA A 1099 -0.85 18.79 7.70
C ALA A 1099 -1.49 19.87 8.57
N GLY A 1100 -1.97 19.49 9.75
CA GLY A 1100 -2.39 20.41 10.80
C GLY A 1100 -1.20 20.98 11.57
N PHE A 1101 -1.33 22.20 12.08
CA PHE A 1101 -0.31 22.91 12.87
C PHE A 1101 -0.81 23.20 14.28
N PHE A 1102 0.09 23.17 15.27
CA PHE A 1102 -0.25 23.49 16.65
C PHE A 1102 -0.41 24.99 16.88
N PHE A 1103 -1.50 25.41 17.54
CA PHE A 1103 -1.79 26.79 17.92
C PHE A 1103 -1.99 26.92 19.44
N TYR A 1104 -1.13 27.68 20.10
CA TYR A 1104 -1.14 27.81 21.56
C TYR A 1104 -1.83 29.09 22.08
N ARG A 1105 -2.89 28.94 22.87
CA ARG A 1105 -3.63 30.03 23.54
C ARG A 1105 -3.07 30.34 24.95
N ARG A 1106 -1.82 30.79 25.00
CA ARG A 1106 -1.06 31.05 26.26
C ARG A 1106 -1.81 31.81 27.34
N HIS A 1107 -2.58 32.84 26.97
CA HIS A 1107 -3.35 33.65 27.91
C HIS A 1107 -4.36 32.84 28.74
N ILE A 1108 -4.90 31.74 28.21
CA ILE A 1108 -5.81 30.84 28.95
C ILE A 1108 -5.01 30.00 29.97
N LEU A 1109 -3.93 29.35 29.52
CA LEU A 1109 -3.12 28.46 30.37
C LEU A 1109 -2.56 29.19 31.59
N VAL A 1110 -1.92 30.34 31.35
CA VAL A 1110 -1.28 31.15 32.41
C VAL A 1110 -2.33 31.68 33.40
N SER A 1111 -3.50 32.11 32.93
CA SER A 1111 -4.57 32.60 33.82
C SER A 1111 -5.10 31.52 34.75
N VAL A 1112 -5.36 30.31 34.25
CA VAL A 1112 -5.86 29.18 35.03
C VAL A 1112 -4.84 28.74 36.09
N TYR A 1113 -3.56 28.63 35.72
CA TYR A 1113 -2.51 28.29 36.68
C TYR A 1113 -2.27 29.41 37.71
N ALA A 1114 -2.26 30.68 37.32
CA ALA A 1114 -2.04 31.80 38.24
C ALA A 1114 -3.11 31.86 39.35
N VAL A 1115 -4.40 31.75 38.98
CA VAL A 1115 -5.50 31.69 39.96
C VAL A 1115 -5.36 30.47 40.86
N SER A 1116 -5.03 29.31 40.30
CA SER A 1116 -4.83 28.07 41.06
C SER A 1116 -3.71 28.21 42.11
N PHE A 1117 -2.50 28.63 41.70
CA PHE A 1117 -1.36 28.71 42.60
C PHE A 1117 -1.48 29.80 43.67
N VAL A 1118 -2.21 30.90 43.41
CA VAL A 1118 -2.52 31.88 44.45
C VAL A 1118 -3.33 31.24 45.58
N VAL A 1119 -4.36 30.44 45.26
CA VAL A 1119 -5.14 29.72 46.28
C VAL A 1119 -4.29 28.69 47.04
N VAL A 1120 -3.50 27.89 46.32
CA VAL A 1120 -2.61 26.88 46.94
C VAL A 1120 -1.57 27.53 47.86
N ALA A 1121 -0.90 28.60 47.40
CA ALA A 1121 0.15 29.28 48.16
C ALA A 1121 -0.39 29.94 49.44
N ILE A 1122 -1.56 30.57 49.38
CA ILE A 1122 -2.24 31.10 50.57
C ILE A 1122 -2.63 29.95 51.52
N GLY A 1123 -3.16 28.83 50.98
CA GLY A 1123 -3.45 27.63 51.75
C GLY A 1123 -2.23 27.09 52.50
N VAL A 1124 -1.12 26.83 51.80
CA VAL A 1124 0.15 26.34 52.38
C VAL A 1124 0.71 27.33 53.41
N ALA A 1125 0.68 28.64 53.15
CA ALA A 1125 1.16 29.64 54.10
C ALA A 1125 0.33 29.63 55.41
N TYR A 1126 -0.99 29.49 55.32
CA TYR A 1126 -1.86 29.35 56.49
C TYR A 1126 -1.70 27.99 57.19
N GLY A 1127 -1.45 26.90 56.46
CA GLY A 1127 -1.15 25.58 57.03
C GLY A 1127 0.16 25.59 57.83
N MET A 1128 1.23 26.14 57.27
CA MET A 1128 2.50 26.34 57.99
C MET A 1128 2.35 27.27 59.20
N LYS A 1129 1.48 28.29 59.11
CA LYS A 1129 1.17 29.17 60.25
C LYS A 1129 0.43 28.41 61.35
N ALA A 1130 -0.58 27.61 61.01
CA ALA A 1130 -1.33 26.78 61.96
C ALA A 1130 -0.41 25.82 62.73
N MET A 1131 0.45 25.07 62.01
CA MET A 1131 1.45 24.19 62.65
C MET A 1131 2.40 24.93 63.60
N ARG A 1132 2.84 26.14 63.24
CA ARG A 1132 3.69 26.99 64.10
C ARG A 1132 2.95 27.54 65.32
N GLN A 1133 1.68 27.90 65.21
CA GLN A 1133 0.90 28.41 66.33
C GLN A 1133 0.63 27.32 67.37
N ASP A 1134 0.40 26.08 66.93
CA ASP A 1134 0.14 24.94 67.81
C ASP A 1134 1.43 24.19 68.23
N GLY A 1135 2.60 24.71 67.85
CA GLY A 1135 3.92 24.18 68.24
C GLY A 1135 4.18 22.75 67.77
N VAL A 1136 3.77 22.40 66.54
CA VAL A 1136 3.90 21.05 65.96
C VAL A 1136 4.88 21.07 64.78
N GLU A 1137 5.85 20.16 64.78
CA GLU A 1137 6.88 20.06 63.71
C GLU A 1137 6.48 19.07 62.60
N GLU A 1138 5.74 18.01 62.95
CA GLU A 1138 5.20 16.99 62.04
C GLU A 1138 3.74 17.25 61.65
N LEU A 1139 3.33 16.76 60.47
CA LEU A 1139 1.97 16.81 59.97
C LEU A 1139 1.06 15.88 60.78
N ARG A 1140 -0.06 16.39 61.30
CA ARG A 1140 -1.04 15.57 62.04
C ARG A 1140 -1.67 14.52 61.13
N GLU A 1141 -1.41 13.25 61.41
CA GLU A 1141 -2.01 12.13 60.69
C GLU A 1141 -3.48 11.91 61.11
N VAL A 1142 -4.36 11.78 60.11
CA VAL A 1142 -5.80 11.56 60.30
C VAL A 1142 -6.11 10.05 60.28
N THR A 1143 -5.38 9.27 61.07
CA THR A 1143 -5.56 7.81 61.16
C THR A 1143 -6.77 7.48 62.03
N PHE A 1144 -7.39 6.32 61.79
CA PHE A 1144 -8.45 5.82 62.67
C PHE A 1144 -7.96 5.68 64.13
N SER A 1145 -6.68 5.36 64.32
CA SER A 1145 -6.02 5.36 65.63
C SER A 1145 -5.98 6.73 66.31
N SER A 1146 -5.61 7.82 65.61
CA SER A 1146 -5.60 9.15 66.24
C SER A 1146 -7.02 9.68 66.52
N ILE A 1147 -8.00 9.31 65.69
CA ILE A 1147 -9.43 9.60 65.93
C ILE A 1147 -9.97 8.79 67.13
N ALA A 1148 -9.70 7.49 67.19
CA ALA A 1148 -10.18 6.60 68.25
C ALA A 1148 -9.51 6.85 69.61
N VAL A 1149 -8.25 7.29 69.63
CA VAL A 1149 -7.61 7.78 70.85
C VAL A 1149 -8.26 9.10 71.32
N ALA A 1150 -8.62 9.99 70.40
CA ALA A 1150 -9.26 11.27 70.75
C ALA A 1150 -10.72 11.15 71.22
N THR A 1151 -11.41 10.05 70.88
CA THR A 1151 -12.78 9.75 71.33
C THR A 1151 -12.85 8.75 72.49
N LYS A 1152 -11.73 8.12 72.88
CA LYS A 1152 -11.69 7.01 73.86
C LYS A 1152 -12.20 7.34 75.27
N SER A 1153 -12.28 8.62 75.62
CA SER A 1153 -12.81 9.13 76.90
C SER A 1153 -14.17 9.84 76.78
N VAL A 1154 -14.71 9.97 75.56
CA VAL A 1154 -16.02 10.61 75.32
C VAL A 1154 -17.10 9.54 75.21
N ASN A 1155 -18.04 9.54 76.15
CA ASN A 1155 -19.15 8.58 76.16
C ASN A 1155 -20.22 8.98 75.12
N LEU A 1156 -19.95 8.65 73.85
CA LEU A 1156 -20.69 9.12 72.67
C LEU A 1156 -22.19 8.77 72.66
N GLU A 1157 -22.62 7.72 73.37
CA GLU A 1157 -24.04 7.38 73.50
C GLU A 1157 -24.87 8.47 74.21
N SER A 1158 -24.22 9.41 74.91
CA SER A 1158 -24.88 10.49 75.64
C SER A 1158 -25.07 11.80 74.84
N CYS A 1159 -24.35 11.99 73.72
CA CYS A 1159 -24.28 13.29 73.04
C CYS A 1159 -25.30 13.44 71.89
N LYS A 1160 -26.26 14.36 72.03
CA LYS A 1160 -27.13 14.78 70.91
C LYS A 1160 -26.36 15.65 69.91
N ARG A 1161 -26.71 15.57 68.62
CA ARG A 1161 -26.03 16.23 67.48
C ARG A 1161 -25.67 17.72 67.67
N ASP A 1162 -26.46 18.46 68.44
CA ASP A 1162 -26.31 19.90 68.68
C ASP A 1162 -25.33 20.25 69.83
N HIS A 1163 -24.79 19.27 70.56
CA HIS A 1163 -23.81 19.52 71.62
C HIS A 1163 -22.55 20.16 71.05
N LYS A 1164 -22.02 21.16 71.76
CA LYS A 1164 -20.76 21.79 71.40
C LYS A 1164 -19.60 21.04 72.02
N ILE A 1165 -18.60 20.76 71.21
CA ILE A 1165 -17.39 20.04 71.62
C ILE A 1165 -16.17 20.88 71.22
N ARG A 1166 -15.10 20.77 72.01
CA ARG A 1166 -13.78 21.36 71.73
C ARG A 1166 -12.69 20.29 71.89
N ALA A 1167 -11.63 20.37 71.08
CA ALA A 1167 -10.42 19.58 71.29
C ALA A 1167 -9.48 20.27 72.29
N CYS A 1168 -9.00 19.51 73.28
CA CYS A 1168 -8.00 19.89 74.27
C CYS A 1168 -6.74 19.01 74.13
N LEU A 1169 -5.59 19.48 74.61
CA LEU A 1169 -4.38 18.67 74.70
C LEU A 1169 -4.39 17.85 76.00
N VAL A 1170 -3.91 16.61 75.93
CA VAL A 1170 -3.60 15.77 77.09
C VAL A 1170 -2.17 15.28 76.93
N GLU A 1171 -1.35 15.47 77.95
CA GLU A 1171 0.01 14.93 78.01
C GLU A 1171 -0.04 13.53 78.64
N ASP A 1172 0.73 12.61 78.08
CA ASP A 1172 0.93 11.24 78.55
C ASP A 1172 2.44 10.94 78.46
N GLU A 1173 2.99 10.09 79.34
CA GLU A 1173 4.44 10.03 79.62
C GLU A 1173 5.28 9.36 78.52
N HIS A 1174 4.69 8.92 77.40
CA HIS A 1174 5.36 8.21 76.31
C HIS A 1174 5.14 8.87 74.92
N GLU A 1175 5.93 9.90 74.64
CA GLU A 1175 6.30 10.46 73.32
C GLU A 1175 5.18 10.77 72.28
N GLY A 1176 3.91 10.83 72.69
CA GLY A 1176 2.78 11.21 71.81
C GLY A 1176 1.90 12.29 72.43
N ARG A 1177 1.78 13.45 71.77
CA ARG A 1177 0.79 14.47 72.17
C ARG A 1177 -0.63 14.02 71.81
N VAL A 1178 -1.41 13.63 72.81
CA VAL A 1178 -2.80 13.23 72.64
C VAL A 1178 -3.72 14.47 72.61
N TYR A 1179 -4.74 14.41 71.75
CA TYR A 1179 -5.85 15.36 71.76
C TYR A 1179 -7.10 14.65 72.28
N GLU A 1180 -7.84 15.27 73.19
CA GLU A 1180 -9.10 14.77 73.76
C GLU A 1180 -10.24 15.74 73.41
N PHE A 1181 -11.39 15.21 73.04
CA PHE A 1181 -12.62 16.00 72.89
C PHE A 1181 -13.36 16.17 74.23
N ARG A 1182 -13.82 17.38 74.57
CA ARG A 1182 -14.63 17.63 75.78
C ARG A 1182 -15.87 18.48 75.50
N ASN A 1183 -16.92 18.26 76.32
CA ASN A 1183 -18.15 19.04 76.34
C ASN A 1183 -17.95 20.39 77.04
N GLU A 1184 -18.68 21.43 76.63
CA GLU A 1184 -18.52 22.82 77.11
C GLU A 1184 -18.76 22.96 78.63
N GLU A 1185 -19.66 22.15 79.21
CA GLU A 1185 -20.04 22.20 80.64
C GLU A 1185 -18.98 21.62 81.61
N ASP A 1186 -18.19 20.63 81.20
CA ASP A 1186 -17.16 20.03 82.07
C ASP A 1186 -15.89 20.87 82.14
N THR A 1187 -15.65 21.74 81.15
CA THR A 1187 -14.45 22.60 81.12
C THR A 1187 -14.40 23.65 82.22
N GLU A 1188 -15.54 24.08 82.80
CA GLU A 1188 -15.55 25.07 83.88
C GLU A 1188 -15.25 24.48 85.27
N ARG A 1189 -15.41 23.16 85.46
CA ARG A 1189 -15.30 22.54 86.81
C ARG A 1189 -13.88 22.39 87.33
N LYS A 1190 -12.84 22.51 86.49
CA LYS A 1190 -11.43 22.29 86.87
C LYS A 1190 -10.60 23.54 87.18
N SER A 1191 -11.22 24.73 87.25
CA SER A 1191 -10.50 25.98 87.58
C SER A 1191 -10.77 26.52 89.00
N SER A 1192 -11.37 25.73 89.88
CA SER A 1192 -11.92 26.21 91.17
C SER A 1192 -11.60 25.35 92.40
N THR A 1193 -10.83 24.26 92.25
CA THR A 1193 -10.49 23.34 93.35
C THR A 1193 -9.02 22.90 93.28
N ASP A 1194 -8.12 23.81 93.70
CA ASP A 1194 -6.90 23.45 94.44
C ASP A 1194 -6.31 24.70 95.13
N ALA A 1195 -6.92 25.08 96.27
CA ALA A 1195 -6.42 26.13 97.14
C ALA A 1195 -6.88 25.91 98.59
N MET A 1196 -5.92 25.94 99.53
CA MET A 1196 -6.06 25.76 100.98
C MET A 1196 -6.34 24.34 101.50
N GLY A 1197 -5.54 23.92 102.50
CA GLY A 1197 -5.83 22.78 103.38
C GLY A 1197 -4.60 21.91 103.62
N GLY A 1198 -4.02 21.94 104.82
CA GLY A 1198 -2.91 21.06 105.20
C GLY A 1198 -2.83 20.81 106.70
N VAL A 1199 -2.78 19.52 107.05
CA VAL A 1199 -2.19 18.90 108.25
C VAL A 1199 -1.66 17.54 107.79
#